data_AF-A0A1I0YH27-F1
#
_entry.id   AF-A0A1I0YH27-F1
#
_cell.length_a   1.000
_cell.length_b   1.000
_cell.length_c   1.000
_cell.angle_alpha   90.00
_cell.angle_beta   90.00
_cell.angle_gamma   90.00
#
_symmetry.space_group_name_H-M   'P 1'
#
loop_
_entity.id
_entity.type
_entity.pdbx_description
1 polymer ?
#
loop_
_entity_poly.entity_id
_entity_poly.type
_entity_poly.pdbx_seq_one_letter_code
_entity_poly.pdbx_strand_id
1 'polypeptide(L)'
;MSRSFSSALLLVLLAGCAGQQAYRDGRELIAQDQVPAGLQKLQEALQQDPGNAQFRSAYLQARARATSTRLQQAEGQARAGQGDLARASFLSVLEIDAQNERANSGLRALEREQRQGKLLAEAQKDVEAKRYDPARQRLSAILTEQPNHAGARALLRDVDEKTAPPVVESGLARSYKQPITIEFRDAPLKQVFELIARRSGLNFVFDKDVKADAKTSIFLKNSTVESAVYFLLVTNQLEQQVMDANTILIYPNVAAKLKEYQEVLVKTFFLANADAKQVANTLKTILKTRDVVADEKLNLVIVRDTPEAIRLAERLIALQDVPEAEVVLELEILEVKRSRLLELGVAWPTSLTLSPLSTSGGAGLTINDLNNLNQRTIGVSDLSVTANAKKTDGDANILANPRIRVRNREKAKFVIGDKVPVITTTISPGTGGFASESISYLDVGLTVNAEPTIYLNDEVGIRISLEVSNLGAATITKSGSTLYQIGTRQASTMLQLKDGENQVLAGLINNEERSAGNKVPGLGDIPVLGRLFGSSKDDSQKTEIVLSITPHLVRTVQRPEAKESEFSAGTEGSFRRRPDMAAKAPTQMPGTVIVRSGPSAVGMQPAPPQPMMTPGQLPAPLPQTVPAPEVSPSPSSPPEPAASPLPISSGQPVPLQTAPLPLSSGQPVPVAQPPAK
;
A
#
# COMPACT_ATOMS: atom_id res chain seq x y z
N MET A 1 46.41 12.34 54.09
CA MET A 1 45.55 11.76 53.03
C MET A 1 44.17 12.44 52.90
N SER A 2 43.69 13.25 53.85
CA SER A 2 42.36 13.89 53.75
C SER A 2 42.29 15.17 52.90
N ARG A 3 43.40 15.91 52.72
CA ARG A 3 43.40 17.16 51.95
C ARG A 3 43.40 16.98 50.43
N SER A 4 43.90 15.85 49.93
CA SER A 4 43.94 15.56 48.49
C SER A 4 42.59 15.09 47.93
N PHE A 5 41.72 14.52 48.79
CA PHE A 5 40.39 14.04 48.39
C PHE A 5 39.37 15.18 48.24
N SER A 6 39.44 16.21 49.10
CA SER A 6 38.59 17.41 48.99
C SER A 6 38.89 18.22 47.73
N SER A 7 40.15 18.33 47.31
CA SER A 7 40.52 19.05 46.08
C SER A 7 40.07 18.32 44.81
N ALA A 8 40.09 16.97 44.82
CA ALA A 8 39.57 16.17 43.71
C ALA A 8 38.03 16.23 43.62
N LEU A 9 37.32 16.26 44.75
CA LEU A 9 35.86 16.40 44.78
C LEU A 9 35.39 17.80 44.34
N LEU A 10 36.17 18.85 44.65
CA LEU A 10 35.88 20.22 44.22
C LEU A 10 36.07 20.42 42.70
N LEU A 11 37.06 19.74 42.10
CA LEU A 11 37.29 19.76 40.64
C LEU A 11 36.18 19.03 39.86
N VAL A 12 35.61 17.96 40.42
CA VAL A 12 34.48 17.24 39.81
C VAL A 12 33.17 18.05 39.91
N LEU A 13 32.96 18.77 41.02
CA LEU A 13 31.80 19.65 41.18
C LEU A 13 31.85 20.88 40.25
N LEU A 14 33.04 21.43 39.98
CA LEU A 14 33.21 22.55 39.05
C LEU A 14 33.02 22.14 37.58
N ALA A 15 33.42 20.93 37.19
CA ALA A 15 33.19 20.40 35.84
C ALA A 15 31.70 20.17 35.53
N GLY A 16 30.91 19.74 36.52
CA GLY A 16 29.46 19.58 36.37
C GLY A 16 28.69 20.89 36.20
N CYS A 17 29.18 21.99 36.77
CA CYS A 17 28.53 23.31 36.67
C CYS A 17 28.76 23.98 35.30
N ALA A 18 29.96 23.83 34.71
CA ALA A 18 30.27 24.43 33.41
C ALA A 18 29.42 23.82 32.28
N GLY A 19 29.26 22.49 32.26
CA GLY A 19 28.46 21.81 31.24
C GLY A 19 26.97 22.16 31.33
N GLN A 20 26.47 22.37 32.56
CA GLN A 20 25.09 22.77 32.79
C GLN A 20 24.80 24.21 32.36
N GLN A 21 25.79 25.10 32.43
CA GLN A 21 25.67 26.47 31.93
C GLN A 21 25.64 26.48 30.40
N ALA A 22 26.59 25.81 29.73
CA ALA A 22 26.61 25.69 28.27
C ALA A 22 25.31 25.05 27.71
N TYR A 23 24.74 24.09 28.44
CA TYR A 23 23.45 23.48 28.10
C TYR A 23 22.28 24.47 28.17
N ARG A 24 22.22 25.33 29.18
CA ARG A 24 21.16 26.35 29.31
C ARG A 24 21.29 27.43 28.24
N ASP A 25 22.50 27.96 28.06
CA ASP A 25 22.79 28.98 27.05
C ASP A 25 22.46 28.46 25.64
N GLY A 26 22.81 27.21 25.34
CA GLY A 26 22.48 26.58 24.07
C GLY A 26 20.98 26.46 23.82
N ARG A 27 20.19 26.14 24.85
CA ARG A 27 18.72 26.08 24.75
C ARG A 27 18.09 27.46 24.59
N GLU A 28 18.63 28.47 25.26
CA GLU A 28 18.15 29.85 25.17
C GLU A 28 18.42 30.45 23.79
N LEU A 29 19.61 30.23 23.22
CA LEU A 29 19.95 30.64 21.86
C LEU A 29 19.04 29.98 20.81
N ILE A 30 18.68 28.71 20.98
CA ILE A 30 17.71 28.03 20.12
C ILE A 30 16.32 28.65 20.26
N ALA A 31 15.92 29.05 21.47
CA ALA A 31 14.63 29.72 21.71
C ALA A 31 14.57 31.14 21.10
N GLN A 32 15.72 31.77 20.85
CA GLN A 32 15.87 33.06 20.17
C GLN A 32 16.08 32.94 18.66
N ASP A 33 15.77 31.78 18.05
CA ASP A 33 15.98 31.44 16.64
C ASP A 33 17.46 31.47 16.17
N GLN A 34 18.43 31.58 17.09
CA GLN A 34 19.87 31.52 16.80
C GLN A 34 20.38 30.07 16.82
N VAL A 35 19.80 29.24 15.96
CA VAL A 35 20.03 27.79 15.93
C VAL A 35 21.50 27.39 15.77
N PRO A 36 22.32 28.01 14.88
CA PRO A 36 23.73 27.63 14.74
C PRO A 36 24.56 27.87 16.01
N ALA A 37 24.37 29.03 16.65
CA ALA A 37 25.06 29.38 17.89
C ALA A 37 24.62 28.47 19.04
N GLY A 38 23.33 28.14 19.12
CA GLY A 38 22.79 27.22 20.11
C GLY A 38 23.29 25.78 19.95
N LEU A 39 23.42 25.28 18.72
CA LEU A 39 24.01 23.96 18.44
C LEU A 39 25.48 23.88 18.88
N GLN A 40 26.25 24.94 18.62
CA GLN A 40 27.65 25.02 19.04
C GLN A 40 27.77 24.97 20.58
N LYS A 41 26.88 25.67 21.30
CA LYS A 41 26.85 25.65 22.77
C LYS A 41 26.42 24.30 23.36
N LEU A 42 25.46 23.62 22.72
CA LEU A 42 25.09 22.25 23.10
C LEU A 42 26.19 21.23 22.81
N GLN A 43 26.97 21.43 21.74
CA GLN A 43 28.14 20.62 21.44
C GLN A 43 29.26 20.85 22.47
N GLU A 44 29.47 22.10 22.92
CA GLU A 44 30.39 22.43 24.01
C GLU A 44 29.99 21.71 25.31
N ALA A 45 28.69 21.70 25.65
CA ALA A 45 28.19 20.95 26.81
C ALA A 45 28.46 19.43 26.70
N LEU A 46 28.32 18.86 25.50
CA LEU A 46 28.60 17.44 25.24
C LEU A 46 30.10 17.10 25.30
N GLN A 47 30.98 18.03 24.92
CA GLN A 47 32.43 17.85 25.03
C GLN A 47 32.89 17.86 26.50
N GLN A 48 32.24 18.68 27.34
CA GLN A 48 32.54 18.75 28.76
C GLN A 48 32.03 17.52 29.54
N ASP A 49 30.90 16.94 29.15
CA ASP A 49 30.38 15.69 29.72
C ASP A 49 29.80 14.74 28.65
N PRO A 50 30.66 13.87 28.05
CA PRO A 50 30.25 12.95 26.99
C PRO A 50 29.26 11.85 27.44
N GLY A 51 29.18 11.59 28.75
CA GLY A 51 28.35 10.53 29.35
C GLY A 51 26.92 10.97 29.67
N ASN A 52 26.63 12.26 29.60
CA ASN A 52 25.34 12.81 29.98
C ASN A 52 24.27 12.59 28.89
N ALA A 53 23.32 11.69 29.18
CA ALA A 53 22.22 11.37 28.27
C ALA A 53 21.32 12.59 27.96
N GLN A 54 21.19 13.55 28.88
CA GLN A 54 20.37 14.75 28.69
C GLN A 54 21.01 15.73 27.70
N PHE A 55 22.32 15.94 27.77
CA PHE A 55 23.03 16.80 26.81
C PHE A 55 23.04 16.17 25.42
N ARG A 56 23.27 14.85 25.35
CA ARG A 56 23.25 14.10 24.11
C ARG A 56 21.89 14.15 23.42
N SER A 57 20.82 13.87 24.16
CA SER A 57 19.46 13.91 23.62
C SER A 57 19.07 15.32 23.13
N ALA A 58 19.37 16.36 23.90
CA ALA A 58 19.06 17.74 23.50
C ALA A 58 19.83 18.19 22.25
N TYR A 59 21.13 17.88 22.16
CA TYR A 59 21.94 18.16 20.97
C TYR A 59 21.39 17.44 19.73
N LEU A 60 21.09 16.14 19.85
CA LEU A 60 20.57 15.34 18.74
C LEU A 60 19.19 15.84 18.28
N GLN A 61 18.29 16.18 19.21
CA GLN A 61 16.98 16.75 18.89
C GLN A 61 17.09 18.13 18.22
N ALA A 62 17.94 19.01 18.74
CA ALA A 62 18.18 20.33 18.18
C ALA A 62 18.75 20.23 16.76
N ARG A 63 19.75 19.35 16.56
CA ARG A 63 20.36 19.09 15.25
C ARG A 63 19.33 18.58 14.27
N ALA A 64 18.54 17.56 14.64
CA ALA A 64 17.51 16.99 13.77
C ALA A 64 16.47 18.01 13.30
N ARG A 65 15.99 18.89 14.19
CA ARG A 65 15.04 19.96 13.84
C ARG A 65 15.66 20.99 12.90
N ALA A 66 16.89 21.41 13.16
CA ALA A 66 17.61 22.37 12.33
C ALA A 66 17.85 21.83 10.91
N THR A 67 18.30 20.58 10.82
CA THR A 67 18.49 19.85 9.56
C THR A 67 17.18 19.72 8.78
N SER A 68 16.09 19.28 9.41
CA SER A 68 14.78 19.11 8.76
C SER A 68 14.22 20.41 8.20
N THR A 69 14.31 21.50 8.98
CA THR A 69 13.76 22.81 8.58
C THR A 69 14.50 23.37 7.36
N ARG A 70 15.84 23.35 7.38
CA ARG A 70 16.65 23.77 6.23
C ARG A 70 16.48 22.86 5.03
N LEU A 71 16.35 21.56 5.25
CA LEU A 71 16.12 20.61 4.16
C LEU A 71 14.80 20.88 3.44
N GLN A 72 13.72 21.12 4.18
CA GLN A 72 12.42 21.52 3.61
C GLN A 72 12.52 22.82 2.81
N GLN A 73 13.28 23.81 3.31
CA GLN A 73 13.53 25.05 2.58
C GLN A 73 14.30 24.80 1.27
N ALA A 74 15.34 23.97 1.31
CA ALA A 74 16.14 23.61 0.13
C ALA A 74 15.30 22.87 -0.93
N GLU A 75 14.48 21.90 -0.51
CA GLU A 75 13.56 21.18 -1.39
C GLU A 75 12.49 22.10 -1.97
N GLY A 76 11.98 23.06 -1.19
CA GLY A 76 11.04 24.08 -1.66
C GLY A 76 11.65 24.97 -2.74
N GLN A 77 12.89 25.43 -2.55
CA GLN A 77 13.62 26.23 -3.56
C GLN A 77 13.91 25.43 -4.83
N ALA A 78 14.24 24.13 -4.71
CA ALA A 78 14.44 23.25 -5.86
C ALA A 78 13.14 23.11 -6.67
N ARG A 79 12.00 22.88 -6.01
CA ARG A 79 10.68 22.82 -6.67
C ARG A 79 10.27 24.14 -7.32
N ALA A 80 10.70 25.27 -6.77
CA ALA A 80 10.48 26.60 -7.33
C ALA A 80 11.39 26.94 -8.52
N GLY A 81 12.27 26.03 -8.95
CA GLY A 81 13.21 26.26 -10.05
C GLY A 81 14.39 27.18 -9.70
N GLN A 82 14.59 27.48 -8.41
CA GLN A 82 15.68 28.34 -7.93
C GLN A 82 16.94 27.51 -7.62
N GLY A 83 17.51 26.88 -8.65
CA GLY A 83 18.57 25.88 -8.50
C GLY A 83 19.81 26.35 -7.72
N ASP A 84 20.25 27.60 -7.92
CA ASP A 84 21.45 28.13 -7.24
C ASP A 84 21.20 28.39 -5.74
N LEU A 85 20.02 28.92 -5.39
CA LEU A 85 19.61 29.09 -4.00
C LEU A 85 19.40 27.74 -3.31
N ALA A 86 18.77 26.80 -4.00
CA ALA A 86 18.58 25.43 -3.50
C ALA A 86 19.93 24.74 -3.24
N ARG A 87 20.92 24.92 -4.13
CA ARG A 87 22.29 24.42 -3.96
C ARG A 87 22.93 24.97 -2.69
N ALA A 88 22.86 26.29 -2.47
CA ALA A 88 23.40 26.92 -1.27
C ALA A 88 22.72 26.39 0.00
N SER A 89 21.40 26.23 -0.02
CA SER A 89 20.62 25.67 1.10
C SER A 89 20.99 24.21 1.40
N PHE A 90 21.14 23.36 0.38
CA PHE A 90 21.60 21.97 0.59
C PHE A 90 23.03 21.90 1.17
N LEU A 91 23.94 22.77 0.72
CA LEU A 91 25.28 22.86 1.31
C LEU A 91 25.22 23.26 2.79
N SER A 92 24.35 24.20 3.17
CA SER A 92 24.15 24.57 4.57
C SER A 92 23.59 23.43 5.45
N VAL A 93 22.85 22.49 4.86
CA VAL A 93 22.41 21.27 5.56
C VAL A 93 23.61 20.36 5.85
N LEU A 94 24.53 20.22 4.90
CA LEU A 94 25.74 19.41 5.05
C LEU A 94 26.74 20.00 6.06
N GLU A 95 26.70 21.32 6.29
CA GLU A 95 27.46 21.96 7.38
C GLU A 95 26.99 21.52 8.78
N ILE A 96 25.70 21.20 8.93
CA ILE A 96 25.10 20.74 10.19
C ILE A 96 25.21 19.22 10.32
N ASP A 97 25.00 18.51 9.21
CA ASP A 97 25.02 17.05 9.12
C ASP A 97 25.66 16.59 7.81
N ALA A 98 26.97 16.35 7.86
CA ALA A 98 27.76 15.98 6.68
C ALA A 98 27.32 14.64 6.05
N GLN A 99 26.67 13.75 6.80
CA GLN A 99 26.23 12.43 6.32
C GLN A 99 24.75 12.42 5.88
N ASN A 100 24.13 13.59 5.68
CA ASN A 100 22.74 13.65 5.29
C ASN A 100 22.52 13.19 3.83
N GLU A 101 22.02 11.97 3.65
CA GLU A 101 21.74 11.36 2.33
C GLU A 101 20.70 12.16 1.52
N ARG A 102 19.74 12.82 2.17
CA ARG A 102 18.73 13.63 1.46
C ARG A 102 19.36 14.88 0.85
N ALA A 103 20.23 15.58 1.58
CA ALA A 103 20.93 16.75 1.04
C ALA A 103 21.90 16.38 -0.09
N ASN A 104 22.63 15.27 0.07
CA ASN A 104 23.52 14.75 -0.98
C ASN A 104 22.76 14.32 -2.24
N SER A 105 21.62 13.64 -2.10
CA SER A 105 20.79 13.26 -3.25
C SER A 105 20.14 14.48 -3.92
N GLY A 106 19.75 15.51 -3.16
CA GLY A 106 19.27 16.79 -3.66
C GLY A 106 20.32 17.53 -4.51
N LEU A 107 21.56 17.65 -4.05
CA LEU A 107 22.66 18.25 -4.84
C LEU A 107 22.92 17.50 -6.14
N ARG A 108 22.95 16.16 -6.10
CA ARG A 108 23.11 15.33 -7.31
C ARG A 108 21.94 15.50 -8.28
N ALA A 109 20.72 15.73 -7.78
CA ALA A 109 19.56 16.01 -8.62
C ALA A 109 19.70 17.35 -9.35
N LEU A 110 20.09 18.42 -8.63
CA LEU A 110 20.33 19.74 -9.22
C LEU A 110 21.45 19.73 -10.27
N GLU A 111 22.55 19.01 -10.01
CA GLU A 111 23.64 18.89 -10.98
C GLU A 111 23.23 18.13 -12.25
N ARG A 112 22.40 17.08 -12.11
CA ARG A 112 21.83 16.36 -13.26
C ARG A 112 20.92 17.28 -14.07
N GLU A 113 20.02 18.01 -13.42
CA GLU A 113 19.09 18.92 -14.08
C GLU A 113 19.84 20.03 -14.85
N GLN A 114 20.86 20.64 -14.25
CA GLN A 114 21.70 21.63 -14.94
C GLN A 114 22.42 21.04 -16.16
N ARG A 115 22.98 19.83 -16.04
CA ARG A 115 23.65 19.13 -17.16
C ARG A 115 22.67 18.82 -18.28
N GLN A 116 21.50 18.30 -17.95
CA GLN A 116 20.44 17.96 -18.92
C GLN A 116 19.92 19.22 -19.61
N GLY A 117 19.73 20.32 -18.88
CA GLY A 117 19.36 21.62 -19.45
C GLY A 117 20.38 22.13 -20.48
N LYS A 118 21.68 21.99 -20.20
CA LYS A 118 22.75 22.34 -21.16
C LYS A 118 22.71 21.45 -22.41
N LEU A 119 22.60 20.14 -22.24
CA LEU A 119 22.53 19.18 -23.36
C LEU A 119 21.28 19.40 -24.21
N LEU A 120 20.14 19.74 -23.59
CA LEU A 120 18.90 20.02 -24.28
C LEU A 120 18.98 21.33 -25.08
N ALA A 121 19.59 22.37 -24.51
CA ALA A 121 19.85 23.63 -25.23
C ALA A 121 20.81 23.42 -26.41
N GLU A 122 21.84 22.59 -26.27
CA GLU A 122 22.74 22.21 -27.38
C GLU A 122 22.03 21.37 -28.45
N ALA A 123 21.19 20.41 -28.04
CA ALA A 123 20.38 19.63 -28.95
C ALA A 123 19.43 20.54 -29.74
N GLN A 124 18.79 21.51 -29.10
CA GLN A 124 17.92 22.48 -29.75
C GLN A 124 18.66 23.33 -30.79
N LYS A 125 19.86 23.81 -30.47
CA LYS A 125 20.74 24.50 -31.44
C LYS A 125 21.09 23.62 -32.64
N ASP A 126 21.30 22.32 -32.42
CA ASP A 126 21.60 21.39 -33.51
C ASP A 126 20.38 21.09 -34.40
N VAL A 127 19.18 21.03 -33.82
CA VAL A 127 17.92 20.94 -34.59
C VAL A 127 17.72 22.21 -35.43
N GLU A 128 17.94 23.39 -34.87
CA GLU A 128 17.87 24.67 -35.59
C GLU A 128 18.90 24.75 -36.72
N ALA A 129 20.10 24.20 -36.51
CA ALA A 129 21.15 24.08 -37.52
C ALA A 129 20.95 22.92 -38.52
N LYS A 130 19.82 22.20 -38.46
CA LYS A 130 19.49 21.02 -39.30
C LYS A 130 20.49 19.85 -39.18
N ARG A 131 21.20 19.75 -38.05
CA ARG A 131 22.13 18.65 -37.74
C ARG A 131 21.43 17.62 -36.85
N TYR A 132 20.69 16.69 -37.48
CA TYR A 132 19.81 15.77 -36.77
C TYR A 132 20.52 14.61 -36.04
N ASP A 133 21.63 14.09 -36.59
CA ASP A 133 22.38 13.00 -35.96
C ASP A 133 22.99 13.37 -34.59
N PRO A 134 23.74 14.48 -34.44
CA PRO A 134 24.25 14.88 -33.13
C PRO A 134 23.12 15.30 -32.18
N ALA A 135 22.01 15.85 -32.68
CA ALA A 135 20.82 16.13 -31.87
C ALA A 135 20.22 14.84 -31.29
N ARG A 136 20.06 13.77 -32.10
CA ARG A 136 19.60 12.46 -31.64
C ARG A 136 20.51 11.87 -30.57
N GLN A 137 21.83 11.96 -30.73
CA GLN A 137 22.79 11.44 -29.74
C GLN A 137 22.68 12.17 -28.39
N ARG A 138 22.53 13.50 -28.38
CA ARG A 138 22.35 14.24 -27.11
C ARG A 138 20.98 13.95 -26.48
N LEU A 139 19.93 13.82 -27.29
CA LEU A 139 18.58 13.50 -26.81
C LEU A 139 18.49 12.08 -26.24
N SER A 140 19.12 11.10 -26.88
CA SER A 140 19.16 9.72 -26.37
C SER A 140 19.98 9.62 -25.08
N ALA A 141 21.04 10.41 -24.91
CA ALA A 141 21.78 10.49 -23.67
C ALA A 141 20.89 11.00 -22.51
N ILE A 142 20.07 12.03 -22.75
CA ILE A 142 19.10 12.52 -21.75
C ILE A 142 18.05 11.44 -21.40
N LEU A 143 17.51 10.77 -22.42
CA LEU A 143 16.45 9.75 -22.25
C LEU A 143 16.95 8.44 -21.62
N THR A 144 18.24 8.14 -21.73
CA THR A 144 18.85 6.98 -21.06
C THR A 144 18.89 7.20 -19.55
N GLU A 145 19.13 8.44 -19.09
CA GLU A 145 19.11 8.77 -17.65
C GLU A 145 17.69 9.03 -17.13
N GLN A 146 16.82 9.67 -17.91
CA GLN A 146 15.42 9.96 -17.57
C GLN A 146 14.48 9.62 -18.75
N PRO A 147 13.92 8.40 -18.77
CA PRO A 147 13.03 7.96 -19.85
C PRO A 147 11.81 8.86 -20.05
N ASN A 148 11.35 9.54 -19.00
CA ASN A 148 10.14 10.36 -18.98
C ASN A 148 10.39 11.87 -19.16
N HIS A 149 11.58 12.29 -19.60
CA HIS A 149 11.86 13.72 -19.80
C HIS A 149 11.04 14.30 -20.97
N ALA A 150 9.99 15.07 -20.66
CA ALA A 150 9.01 15.56 -21.64
C ALA A 150 9.65 16.39 -22.78
N GLY A 151 10.53 17.34 -22.45
CA GLY A 151 11.20 18.19 -23.44
C GLY A 151 12.07 17.41 -24.43
N ALA A 152 12.86 16.44 -23.95
CA ALA A 152 13.71 15.60 -24.79
C ALA A 152 12.89 14.68 -25.70
N ARG A 153 11.78 14.10 -25.22
CA ARG A 153 10.87 13.29 -26.05
C ARG A 153 10.21 14.11 -27.15
N ALA A 154 9.73 15.31 -26.82
CA ALA A 154 9.10 16.19 -27.79
C ALA A 154 10.10 16.58 -28.90
N LEU A 155 11.33 16.94 -28.53
CA LEU A 155 12.36 17.29 -29.50
C LEU A 155 12.83 16.08 -30.32
N LEU A 156 12.94 14.89 -29.71
CA LEU A 156 13.30 13.66 -30.43
C LEU A 156 12.22 13.30 -31.46
N ARG A 157 10.94 13.46 -31.12
CA ARG A 157 9.84 13.25 -32.06
C ARG A 157 9.91 14.22 -33.24
N ASP A 158 10.20 15.50 -33.01
CA ASP A 158 10.38 16.49 -34.08
C ASP A 158 11.57 16.12 -34.99
N VAL A 159 12.68 15.67 -34.40
CA VAL A 159 13.84 15.19 -35.16
C VAL A 159 13.51 13.92 -35.96
N ASP A 160 12.80 12.97 -35.36
CA ASP A 160 12.40 11.73 -36.01
C ASP A 160 11.39 11.97 -37.13
N GLU A 161 10.48 12.93 -36.99
CA GLU A 161 9.53 13.32 -38.05
C GLU A 161 10.27 13.98 -39.23
N LYS A 162 11.24 14.84 -38.96
CA LYS A 162 12.06 15.51 -39.98
C LYS A 162 13.09 14.59 -40.66
N THR A 163 13.51 13.52 -39.98
CA THR A 163 14.53 12.57 -40.45
C THR A 163 13.92 11.22 -40.85
N ALA A 164 12.61 11.04 -40.69
CA ALA A 164 11.93 9.82 -41.10
C ALA A 164 12.18 9.61 -42.60
N PRO A 165 12.73 8.45 -43.01
CA PRO A 165 12.71 8.10 -44.42
C PRO A 165 11.25 8.15 -44.87
N PRO A 166 10.93 8.71 -46.05
CA PRO A 166 9.56 8.65 -46.56
C PRO A 166 9.19 7.17 -46.56
N VAL A 167 8.16 6.81 -45.78
CA VAL A 167 7.66 5.44 -45.71
C VAL A 167 7.48 5.04 -47.16
N VAL A 168 8.29 4.07 -47.60
CA VAL A 168 8.07 3.40 -48.88
C VAL A 168 6.81 2.58 -48.63
N GLU A 169 5.67 3.27 -48.67
CA GLU A 169 4.35 2.65 -48.67
C GLU A 169 4.43 1.60 -49.76
N SER A 170 4.25 0.33 -49.38
CA SER A 170 4.12 -0.75 -50.34
C SER A 170 3.13 -0.32 -51.43
N GLY A 171 3.34 -0.74 -52.69
CA GLY A 171 2.46 -0.37 -53.80
C GLY A 171 0.98 -0.53 -53.43
N LEU A 172 0.66 -1.61 -52.71
CA LEU A 172 -0.65 -1.89 -52.11
C LEU A 172 -1.18 -0.77 -51.20
N ALA A 173 -0.39 -0.27 -50.24
CA ALA A 173 -0.82 0.79 -49.32
C ALA A 173 -1.12 2.13 -50.02
N ARG A 174 -0.38 2.47 -51.09
CA ARG A 174 -0.68 3.64 -51.92
C ARG A 174 -1.96 3.44 -52.72
N SER A 175 -2.13 2.29 -53.36
CA SER A 175 -3.32 1.95 -54.15
C SER A 175 -4.59 1.90 -53.31
N TYR A 176 -4.52 1.41 -52.06
CA TYR A 176 -5.64 1.35 -51.12
C TYR A 176 -6.13 2.73 -50.67
N LYS A 177 -5.23 3.71 -50.54
CA LYS A 177 -5.53 5.08 -50.09
C LYS A 177 -6.02 6.01 -51.19
N GLN A 178 -6.02 5.59 -52.45
CA GLN A 178 -6.51 6.42 -53.55
C GLN A 178 -8.01 6.72 -53.39
N PRO A 179 -8.44 7.98 -53.59
CA PRO A 179 -9.85 8.32 -53.54
C PRO A 179 -10.55 7.82 -54.81
N ILE A 180 -11.68 7.15 -54.63
CA ILE A 180 -12.55 6.66 -55.68
C ILE A 180 -13.99 7.08 -55.40
N THR A 181 -14.71 7.44 -56.46
CA THR A 181 -16.16 7.66 -56.43
C THR A 181 -16.78 6.66 -57.40
N ILE A 182 -17.62 5.78 -56.88
CA ILE A 182 -18.31 4.74 -57.64
C ILE A 182 -19.81 4.76 -57.32
N GLU A 183 -20.62 4.66 -58.35
CA GLU A 183 -22.07 4.48 -58.26
C GLU A 183 -22.45 3.30 -59.15
N PHE A 184 -22.86 2.21 -58.52
CA PHE A 184 -23.35 1.02 -59.20
C PHE A 184 -24.71 0.64 -58.65
N ARG A 185 -25.64 0.35 -59.56
CA ARG A 185 -26.96 -0.18 -59.26
C ARG A 185 -27.11 -1.49 -60.01
N ASP A 186 -27.31 -2.58 -59.27
CA ASP A 186 -27.56 -3.92 -59.82
C ASP A 186 -26.48 -4.41 -60.81
N ALA A 187 -25.20 -4.09 -60.55
CA ALA A 187 -24.08 -4.48 -61.41
C ALA A 187 -23.47 -5.83 -60.99
N PRO A 188 -23.01 -6.68 -61.93
CA PRO A 188 -22.35 -7.93 -61.58
C PRO A 188 -21.02 -7.67 -60.86
N LEU A 189 -20.77 -8.41 -59.79
CA LEU A 189 -19.65 -8.21 -58.87
C LEU A 189 -18.28 -8.18 -59.59
N LYS A 190 -18.08 -9.05 -60.57
CA LYS A 190 -16.86 -9.11 -61.38
C LYS A 190 -16.56 -7.78 -62.08
N GLN A 191 -17.56 -7.13 -62.68
CA GLN A 191 -17.39 -5.85 -63.37
C GLN A 191 -17.03 -4.73 -62.40
N VAL A 192 -17.61 -4.75 -61.19
CA VAL A 192 -17.31 -3.76 -60.15
C VAL A 192 -15.86 -3.86 -59.70
N PHE A 193 -15.36 -5.07 -59.43
CA PHE A 193 -13.95 -5.28 -59.08
C PHE A 193 -13.00 -5.01 -60.25
N GLU A 194 -13.38 -5.30 -61.49
CA GLU A 194 -12.57 -4.95 -62.68
C GLU A 194 -12.43 -3.43 -62.83
N LEU A 195 -13.47 -2.64 -62.53
CA LEU A 195 -13.36 -1.18 -62.55
C LEU A 195 -12.44 -0.67 -61.43
N ILE A 196 -12.58 -1.23 -60.22
CA ILE A 196 -11.69 -0.90 -59.10
C ILE A 196 -10.24 -1.25 -59.47
N ALA A 197 -9.99 -2.43 -60.04
CA ALA A 197 -8.67 -2.87 -60.51
C ALA A 197 -8.05 -1.89 -61.51
N ARG A 198 -8.81 -1.50 -62.54
CA ARG A 198 -8.34 -0.53 -63.56
C ARG A 198 -8.01 0.83 -62.96
N ARG A 199 -8.70 1.23 -61.88
CA ARG A 199 -8.52 2.55 -61.26
C ARG A 199 -7.41 2.56 -60.22
N SER A 200 -7.27 1.51 -59.41
CA SER A 200 -6.31 1.41 -58.31
C SER A 200 -5.00 0.72 -58.68
N GLY A 201 -4.95 0.01 -59.82
CA GLY A 201 -3.82 -0.83 -60.22
C GLY A 201 -3.69 -2.12 -59.43
N LEU A 202 -4.76 -2.56 -58.74
CA LEU A 202 -4.81 -3.83 -58.02
C LEU A 202 -5.36 -4.93 -58.92
N ASN A 203 -4.85 -6.15 -58.79
CA ASN A 203 -5.35 -7.34 -59.46
C ASN A 203 -6.22 -8.13 -58.49
N PHE A 204 -7.46 -8.43 -58.87
CA PHE A 204 -8.35 -9.29 -58.09
C PHE A 204 -8.48 -10.66 -58.76
N VAL A 205 -8.24 -11.71 -57.98
CA VAL A 205 -8.44 -13.11 -58.38
C VAL A 205 -9.64 -13.65 -57.60
N PHE A 206 -10.55 -14.36 -58.26
CA PHE A 206 -11.71 -14.95 -57.61
C PHE A 206 -11.52 -16.45 -57.45
N ASP A 207 -11.82 -16.97 -56.27
CA ASP A 207 -11.94 -18.42 -56.06
C ASP A 207 -13.13 -18.99 -56.86
N LYS A 208 -13.03 -20.27 -57.23
CA LYS A 208 -14.04 -20.96 -58.07
C LYS A 208 -15.45 -20.95 -57.46
N ASP A 209 -15.54 -20.85 -56.14
CA ASP A 209 -16.78 -20.91 -55.39
C ASP A 209 -17.43 -19.52 -55.20
N VAL A 210 -16.81 -18.45 -55.73
CA VAL A 210 -17.38 -17.10 -55.71
C VAL A 210 -18.39 -16.93 -56.85
N LYS A 211 -19.60 -16.49 -56.51
CA LYS A 211 -20.64 -16.13 -57.48
C LYS A 211 -20.30 -14.79 -58.15
N ALA A 212 -19.45 -14.83 -59.17
CA ALA A 212 -18.96 -13.65 -59.90
C ALA A 212 -20.08 -12.81 -60.56
N ASP A 213 -21.20 -13.45 -60.90
CA ASP A 213 -22.39 -12.81 -61.50
C ASP A 213 -23.39 -12.28 -60.46
N ALA A 214 -23.07 -12.37 -59.16
CA ALA A 214 -23.90 -11.81 -58.12
C ALA A 214 -24.05 -10.30 -58.32
N LYS A 215 -25.29 -9.82 -58.32
CA LYS A 215 -25.58 -8.40 -58.51
C LYS A 215 -25.39 -7.65 -57.20
N THR A 216 -24.65 -6.56 -57.26
CA THR A 216 -24.35 -5.72 -56.09
C THR A 216 -24.64 -4.25 -56.41
N SER A 217 -25.10 -3.51 -55.40
CA SER A 217 -25.35 -2.08 -55.49
C SER A 217 -24.49 -1.38 -54.45
N ILE A 218 -23.64 -0.46 -54.90
CA ILE A 218 -22.73 0.29 -54.03
C ILE A 218 -22.68 1.76 -54.47
N PHE A 219 -22.77 2.65 -53.49
CA PHE A 219 -22.69 4.09 -53.71
C PHE A 219 -21.68 4.68 -52.75
N LEU A 220 -20.52 5.08 -53.27
CA LEU A 220 -19.42 5.65 -52.50
C LEU A 220 -18.95 6.95 -53.15
N LYS A 221 -18.99 8.04 -52.39
CA LYS A 221 -18.49 9.36 -52.79
C LYS A 221 -17.25 9.71 -51.98
N ASN A 222 -16.17 10.07 -52.66
CA ASN A 222 -14.89 10.46 -52.02
C ASN A 222 -14.41 9.44 -50.98
N SER A 223 -14.53 8.14 -51.29
CA SER A 223 -14.11 7.05 -50.42
C SER A 223 -12.75 6.51 -50.85
N THR A 224 -12.06 5.75 -50.00
CA THR A 224 -10.82 5.07 -50.39
C THR A 224 -11.12 3.76 -51.12
N VAL A 225 -10.19 3.30 -51.95
CA VAL A 225 -10.26 1.97 -52.60
C VAL A 225 -10.41 0.87 -51.55
N GLU A 226 -9.68 0.98 -50.44
CA GLU A 226 -9.80 0.08 -49.28
C GLU A 226 -11.24 -0.04 -48.76
N SER A 227 -11.90 1.10 -48.54
CA SER A 227 -13.27 1.14 -48.07
C SER A 227 -14.24 0.55 -49.10
N ALA A 228 -14.02 0.83 -50.40
CA ALA A 228 -14.86 0.26 -51.46
C ALA A 228 -14.77 -1.27 -51.51
N VAL A 229 -13.55 -1.82 -51.45
CA VAL A 229 -13.33 -3.26 -51.40
C VAL A 229 -13.94 -3.85 -50.12
N TYR A 230 -13.71 -3.24 -48.96
CA TYR A 230 -14.27 -3.68 -47.68
C TYR A 230 -15.81 -3.79 -47.72
N PHE A 231 -16.50 -2.77 -48.22
CA PHE A 231 -17.96 -2.79 -48.30
C PHE A 231 -18.50 -3.83 -49.28
N LEU A 232 -17.82 -4.06 -50.40
CA LEU A 232 -18.20 -5.11 -51.36
C LEU A 232 -18.04 -6.50 -50.76
N LEU A 233 -16.97 -6.74 -50.00
CA LEU A 233 -16.73 -7.99 -49.30
C LEU A 233 -17.81 -8.25 -48.24
N VAL A 234 -18.07 -7.26 -47.36
CA VAL A 234 -19.08 -7.38 -46.29
C VAL A 234 -20.49 -7.60 -46.85
N THR A 235 -20.88 -6.85 -47.89
CA THR A 235 -22.24 -6.93 -48.47
C THR A 235 -22.50 -8.28 -49.14
N ASN A 236 -21.48 -8.89 -49.73
CA ASN A 236 -21.61 -10.15 -50.47
C ASN A 236 -21.12 -11.39 -49.70
N GLN A 237 -20.82 -11.25 -48.39
CA GLN A 237 -20.29 -12.34 -47.55
C GLN A 237 -19.01 -12.97 -48.13
N LEU A 238 -18.15 -12.13 -48.70
CA LEU A 238 -16.86 -12.52 -49.25
C LEU A 238 -15.74 -12.09 -48.32
N GLU A 239 -14.58 -12.67 -48.54
CA GLU A 239 -13.37 -12.42 -47.79
C GLU A 239 -12.18 -12.27 -48.74
N GLN A 240 -11.12 -11.58 -48.27
CA GLN A 240 -9.91 -11.39 -49.05
C GLN A 240 -8.64 -11.94 -48.37
N GLN A 241 -7.70 -12.40 -49.20
CA GLN A 241 -6.32 -12.68 -48.83
C GLN A 241 -5.39 -11.89 -49.77
N VAL A 242 -4.41 -11.20 -49.19
CA VAL A 242 -3.36 -10.52 -49.97
C VAL A 242 -2.35 -11.58 -50.39
N MET A 243 -2.18 -11.79 -51.70
CA MET A 243 -1.23 -12.77 -52.22
C MET A 243 0.14 -12.14 -52.51
N ASP A 244 0.13 -10.93 -53.06
CA ASP A 244 1.34 -10.19 -53.45
C ASP A 244 1.08 -8.68 -53.40
N ALA A 245 2.11 -7.86 -53.63
CA ALA A 245 2.11 -6.40 -53.53
C ALA A 245 1.02 -5.69 -54.36
N ASN A 246 0.49 -6.33 -55.40
CA ASN A 246 -0.61 -5.81 -56.21
C ASN A 246 -1.78 -6.80 -56.40
N THR A 247 -1.74 -8.02 -55.84
CA THR A 247 -2.72 -9.08 -56.16
C THR A 247 -3.46 -9.58 -54.92
N ILE A 248 -4.79 -9.64 -55.01
CA ILE A 248 -5.71 -9.98 -53.92
C ILE A 248 -6.62 -11.13 -54.37
N LEU A 249 -6.67 -12.20 -53.59
CA LEU A 249 -7.61 -13.31 -53.76
C LEU A 249 -8.90 -13.02 -52.99
N ILE A 250 -10.04 -13.17 -53.66
CA ILE A 250 -11.39 -13.03 -53.09
C ILE A 250 -12.03 -14.42 -53.03
N TYR A 251 -12.54 -14.81 -51.88
CA TYR A 251 -13.17 -16.11 -51.64
C TYR A 251 -14.43 -15.97 -50.76
N PRO A 252 -15.34 -16.97 -50.73
CA PRO A 252 -16.52 -16.91 -49.88
C PRO A 252 -16.16 -17.00 -48.39
N ASN A 253 -16.82 -16.21 -47.53
CA ASN A 253 -16.62 -16.23 -46.07
C ASN A 253 -17.28 -17.47 -45.43
N VAL A 254 -16.76 -18.66 -45.74
CA VAL A 254 -17.21 -19.95 -45.21
C VAL A 254 -16.10 -20.62 -44.43
N ALA A 255 -16.44 -21.35 -43.37
CA ALA A 255 -15.48 -21.96 -42.46
C ALA A 255 -14.45 -22.90 -43.15
N ALA A 256 -14.84 -23.56 -44.24
CA ALA A 256 -13.94 -24.40 -45.03
C ALA A 256 -12.84 -23.58 -45.72
N LYS A 257 -13.21 -22.46 -46.35
CA LYS A 257 -12.30 -21.60 -47.11
C LYS A 257 -11.46 -20.70 -46.22
N LEU A 258 -12.00 -20.25 -45.08
CA LEU A 258 -11.21 -19.58 -44.05
C LEU A 258 -10.05 -20.48 -43.60
N LYS A 259 -10.25 -21.77 -43.37
CA LYS A 259 -9.15 -22.67 -43.01
C LYS A 259 -8.08 -22.86 -44.10
N GLU A 260 -8.47 -22.68 -45.37
CA GLU A 260 -7.59 -22.90 -46.53
C GLU A 260 -6.79 -21.63 -46.90
N TYR A 261 -7.44 -20.46 -46.87
CA TYR A 261 -6.88 -19.19 -47.34
C TYR A 261 -6.53 -18.19 -46.22
N GLN A 262 -7.03 -18.39 -44.99
CA GLN A 262 -6.70 -17.46 -43.91
C GLN A 262 -5.28 -17.73 -43.40
N GLU A 263 -4.42 -16.74 -43.53
CA GLU A 263 -3.11 -16.79 -42.92
C GLU A 263 -3.25 -16.75 -41.38
N VAL A 264 -2.62 -17.73 -40.74
CA VAL A 264 -2.48 -17.78 -39.28
C VAL A 264 -1.02 -17.59 -38.94
N LEU A 265 -0.75 -16.74 -37.97
CA LEU A 265 0.57 -16.57 -37.38
C LEU A 265 0.59 -17.27 -36.02
N VAL A 266 1.78 -17.69 -35.60
CA VAL A 266 2.03 -18.14 -34.23
C VAL A 266 2.93 -17.11 -33.59
N LYS A 267 2.50 -16.51 -32.49
CA LYS A 267 3.31 -15.58 -31.70
C LYS A 267 3.37 -16.07 -30.26
N THR A 268 4.59 -16.14 -29.75
CA THR A 268 4.87 -16.44 -28.34
C THR A 268 5.04 -15.13 -27.58
N PHE A 269 4.32 -14.98 -26.49
CA PHE A 269 4.39 -13.84 -25.59
C PHE A 269 5.02 -14.27 -24.26
N PHE A 270 6.10 -13.60 -23.88
CA PHE A 270 6.71 -13.77 -22.56
C PHE A 270 6.09 -12.77 -21.60
N LEU A 271 5.67 -13.24 -20.42
CA LEU A 271 5.03 -12.41 -19.40
C LEU A 271 5.99 -12.16 -18.25
N ALA A 272 6.10 -10.91 -17.82
CA ALA A 272 7.01 -10.52 -16.74
C ALA A 272 6.32 -10.46 -15.36
N ASN A 273 5.06 -10.04 -15.31
CA ASN A 273 4.31 -9.73 -14.09
C ASN A 273 3.01 -10.54 -14.01
N ALA A 274 2.30 -10.71 -15.12
CA ALA A 274 1.03 -11.42 -15.17
C ALA A 274 1.20 -12.94 -15.24
N ASP A 275 0.20 -13.67 -14.74
CA ASP A 275 0.14 -15.13 -14.78
C ASP A 275 -0.33 -15.64 -16.17
N ALA A 276 0.45 -16.56 -16.76
CA ALA A 276 0.17 -17.09 -18.09
C ALA A 276 -1.20 -17.76 -18.23
N LYS A 277 -1.71 -18.41 -17.19
CA LYS A 277 -3.02 -19.08 -17.22
C LYS A 277 -4.16 -18.08 -17.23
N GLN A 278 -4.08 -17.03 -16.41
CA GLN A 278 -5.06 -15.93 -16.40
C GLN A 278 -5.08 -15.19 -17.74
N VAL A 279 -3.90 -14.86 -18.29
CA VAL A 279 -3.78 -14.20 -19.59
C VAL A 279 -4.35 -15.09 -20.70
N ALA A 280 -4.00 -16.37 -20.74
CA ALA A 280 -4.53 -17.30 -21.75
C ALA A 280 -6.06 -17.45 -21.67
N ASN A 281 -6.64 -17.49 -20.46
CA ASN A 281 -8.09 -17.52 -20.30
C ASN A 281 -8.75 -16.23 -20.82
N THR A 282 -8.14 -15.07 -20.56
CA THR A 282 -8.61 -13.77 -21.05
C THR A 282 -8.57 -13.69 -22.57
N LEU A 283 -7.51 -14.19 -23.20
CA LEU A 283 -7.40 -14.24 -24.66
C LEU A 283 -8.43 -15.20 -25.26
N LYS A 284 -8.65 -16.37 -24.66
CA LYS A 284 -9.68 -17.34 -25.09
C LYS A 284 -11.09 -16.75 -25.01
N THR A 285 -11.41 -15.97 -23.98
CA THR A 285 -12.76 -15.42 -23.80
C THR A 285 -13.00 -14.19 -24.66
N ILE A 286 -12.04 -13.26 -24.75
CA ILE A 286 -12.21 -11.99 -25.49
C ILE A 286 -12.01 -12.18 -26.99
N LEU A 287 -10.94 -12.87 -27.40
CA LEU A 287 -10.62 -13.05 -28.83
C LEU A 287 -11.28 -14.31 -29.43
N LYS A 288 -11.95 -15.12 -28.61
CA LYS A 288 -12.54 -16.42 -29.02
C LYS A 288 -11.53 -17.34 -29.73
N THR A 289 -10.24 -17.13 -29.48
CA THR A 289 -9.15 -17.92 -30.08
C THR A 289 -9.16 -19.32 -29.49
N ARG A 290 -9.20 -20.33 -30.36
CA ARG A 290 -9.18 -21.75 -29.95
C ARG A 290 -7.79 -22.24 -29.58
N ASP A 291 -6.76 -21.73 -30.26
CA ASP A 291 -5.39 -22.22 -30.17
C ASP A 291 -4.53 -21.30 -29.30
N VAL A 292 -4.85 -21.27 -28.00
CA VAL A 292 -4.04 -20.58 -26.97
C VAL A 292 -3.52 -21.59 -25.95
N VAL A 293 -2.20 -21.66 -25.82
CA VAL A 293 -1.50 -22.55 -24.89
C VAL A 293 -0.69 -21.69 -23.92
N ALA A 294 -0.86 -21.94 -22.61
CA ALA A 294 -0.05 -21.33 -21.57
C ALA A 294 0.98 -22.34 -21.08
N ASP A 295 2.22 -21.91 -20.93
CA ASP A 295 3.27 -22.65 -20.22
C ASP A 295 3.56 -21.94 -18.90
N GLU A 296 3.14 -22.56 -17.79
CA GLU A 296 3.33 -22.04 -16.44
C GLU A 296 4.80 -22.08 -15.99
N LYS A 297 5.63 -22.98 -16.53
CA LYS A 297 7.04 -23.11 -16.11
C LYS A 297 7.90 -21.97 -16.64
N LEU A 298 7.63 -21.54 -17.87
CA LEU A 298 8.34 -20.45 -18.53
C LEU A 298 7.57 -19.13 -18.51
N ASN A 299 6.41 -19.08 -17.86
CA ASN A 299 5.46 -17.97 -17.83
C ASN A 299 5.25 -17.32 -19.22
N LEU A 300 4.88 -18.14 -20.19
CA LEU A 300 4.65 -17.69 -21.57
C LEU A 300 3.30 -18.15 -22.10
N VAL A 301 2.78 -17.40 -23.08
CA VAL A 301 1.54 -17.71 -23.76
C VAL A 301 1.80 -17.78 -25.27
N ILE A 302 1.50 -18.94 -25.86
CA ILE A 302 1.60 -19.18 -27.29
C ILE A 302 0.21 -19.03 -27.89
N VAL A 303 0.07 -18.09 -28.82
CA VAL A 303 -1.19 -17.80 -29.51
C VAL A 303 -1.01 -18.11 -30.99
N ARG A 304 -1.92 -18.91 -31.55
CA ARG A 304 -2.05 -19.11 -32.99
C ARG A 304 -3.37 -18.53 -33.47
N ASP A 305 -3.31 -17.48 -34.28
CA ASP A 305 -4.50 -16.83 -34.84
C ASP A 305 -4.12 -15.94 -36.03
N THR A 306 -5.09 -15.24 -36.61
CA THR A 306 -4.91 -14.22 -37.63
C THR A 306 -3.95 -13.11 -37.18
N PRO A 307 -3.24 -12.46 -38.11
CA PRO A 307 -2.34 -11.35 -37.80
C PRO A 307 -3.01 -10.21 -37.02
N GLU A 308 -4.28 -9.93 -37.30
CA GLU A 308 -5.02 -8.87 -36.58
C GLU A 308 -5.39 -9.28 -35.16
N ALA A 309 -5.84 -10.53 -34.96
CA ALA A 309 -6.11 -11.04 -33.61
C ALA A 309 -4.84 -11.06 -32.75
N ILE A 310 -3.68 -11.38 -33.32
CA ILE A 310 -2.39 -11.33 -32.62
C ILE A 310 -1.99 -9.90 -32.22
N ARG A 311 -2.28 -8.90 -33.06
CA ARG A 311 -2.05 -7.48 -32.68
C ARG A 311 -2.97 -7.03 -31.56
N LEU A 312 -4.22 -7.52 -31.53
CA LEU A 312 -5.12 -7.26 -30.41
C LEU A 312 -4.67 -7.99 -29.14
N ALA A 313 -4.22 -9.24 -29.26
CA ALA A 313 -3.63 -10.00 -28.16
C ALA A 313 -2.42 -9.27 -27.58
N GLU A 314 -1.52 -8.75 -28.42
CA GLU A 314 -0.36 -7.97 -27.99
C GLU A 314 -0.75 -6.74 -27.18
N ARG A 315 -1.77 -6.00 -27.60
CA ARG A 315 -2.30 -4.84 -26.85
C ARG A 315 -2.94 -5.25 -25.53
N LEU A 316 -3.75 -6.32 -25.54
CA LEU A 316 -4.38 -6.84 -24.33
C LEU A 316 -3.35 -7.32 -23.31
N ILE A 317 -2.31 -8.03 -23.77
CA ILE A 317 -1.21 -8.48 -22.94
C ILE A 317 -0.44 -7.28 -22.39
N ALA A 318 -0.14 -6.26 -23.21
CA ALA A 318 0.55 -5.07 -22.74
C ALA A 318 -0.24 -4.29 -21.65
N LEU A 319 -1.57 -4.31 -21.70
CA LEU A 319 -2.44 -3.72 -20.68
C LEU A 319 -2.52 -4.56 -19.41
N GLN A 320 -2.36 -5.88 -19.51
CA GLN A 320 -2.50 -6.82 -18.40
C GLN A 320 -1.16 -7.13 -17.70
N ASP A 321 -0.05 -7.18 -18.44
CA ASP A 321 1.30 -7.48 -17.94
C ASP A 321 1.97 -6.27 -17.28
N VAL A 322 1.18 -5.55 -16.48
CA VAL A 322 1.65 -4.43 -15.68
C VAL A 322 2.15 -4.94 -14.33
N PRO A 323 3.19 -4.30 -13.77
CA PRO A 323 3.69 -4.70 -12.48
C PRO A 323 2.68 -4.47 -11.35
N GLU A 324 2.65 -5.40 -10.40
CA GLU A 324 1.79 -5.29 -9.22
C GLU A 324 2.22 -4.14 -8.31
N ALA A 325 1.23 -3.48 -7.70
CA ALA A 325 1.46 -2.43 -6.72
C ALA A 325 1.98 -3.02 -5.40
N GLU A 326 2.85 -2.28 -4.72
CA GLU A 326 3.54 -2.71 -3.50
C GLU A 326 3.55 -1.58 -2.47
N VAL A 327 3.35 -1.94 -1.20
CA VAL A 327 3.38 -1.01 -0.07
C VAL A 327 4.33 -1.53 1.01
N VAL A 328 5.07 -0.63 1.64
CA VAL A 328 5.81 -0.90 2.86
C VAL A 328 4.96 -0.45 4.04
N LEU A 329 4.66 -1.38 4.93
CA LEU A 329 3.96 -1.09 6.19
C LEU A 329 5.01 -0.89 7.27
N GLU A 330 5.03 0.30 7.84
CA GLU A 330 5.82 0.64 9.01
C GLU A 330 4.90 0.62 10.22
N LEU A 331 5.20 -0.19 11.23
CA LEU A 331 4.46 -0.18 12.48
C LEU A 331 5.36 0.40 13.57
N GLU A 332 4.79 1.16 14.48
CA GLU A 332 5.50 1.67 15.65
C GLU A 332 4.74 1.28 16.91
N ILE A 333 5.47 0.69 17.86
CA ILE A 333 4.95 0.28 19.16
C ILE A 333 5.80 0.97 20.21
N LEU A 334 5.17 1.84 20.99
CA LEU A 334 5.79 2.54 22.10
C LEU A 334 5.11 2.10 23.39
N GLU A 335 5.86 1.47 24.30
CA GLU A 335 5.42 1.17 25.67
C GLU A 335 6.30 1.92 26.67
N VAL A 336 5.66 2.78 27.47
CA VAL A 336 6.29 3.52 28.57
C VAL A 336 5.75 2.98 29.88
N LYS A 337 6.62 2.41 30.72
CA LYS A 337 6.28 1.92 32.05
C LYS A 337 6.98 2.78 33.11
N ARG A 338 6.21 3.22 34.10
CA ARG A 338 6.68 4.00 35.23
C ARG A 338 6.20 3.36 36.53
N SER A 339 7.14 3.02 37.40
CA SER A 339 6.88 2.48 38.74
C SER A 339 7.44 3.42 39.79
N ARG A 340 6.65 3.76 40.80
CA ARG A 340 7.10 4.51 41.97
C ARG A 340 6.65 3.77 43.23
N LEU A 341 7.60 3.44 44.07
CA LEU A 341 7.37 2.83 45.38
C LEU A 341 7.88 3.77 46.46
N LEU A 342 7.02 4.16 47.39
CA LEU A 342 7.38 4.93 48.57
C LEU A 342 7.00 4.14 49.83
N GLU A 343 8.00 3.79 50.64
CA GLU A 343 7.82 3.19 51.96
C GLU A 343 8.37 4.15 53.01
N LEU A 344 7.49 4.69 53.84
CA LEU A 344 7.87 5.67 54.86
C LEU A 344 7.13 5.39 56.18
N GLY A 345 7.89 5.34 57.28
CA GLY A 345 7.36 5.39 58.64
C GLY A 345 7.98 4.36 59.58
N VAL A 346 7.34 4.19 60.73
CA VAL A 346 7.84 3.35 61.82
C VAL A 346 6.99 2.08 61.90
N ALA A 347 7.63 0.92 61.74
CA ALA A 347 7.02 -0.38 61.93
C ALA A 347 7.01 -0.72 63.43
N TRP A 348 5.82 -0.63 64.02
CA TRP A 348 5.56 -1.03 65.39
C TRP A 348 5.28 -2.54 65.48
N PRO A 349 5.65 -3.20 66.59
CA PRO A 349 5.43 -4.63 66.76
C PRO A 349 3.92 -4.94 66.79
N THR A 350 3.50 -5.95 66.00
CA THR A 350 2.09 -6.34 65.84
C THR A 350 1.59 -7.29 66.92
N SER A 351 2.49 -7.85 67.71
CA SER A 351 2.20 -8.79 68.80
C SER A 351 3.14 -8.53 69.97
N LEU A 352 2.61 -8.69 71.18
CA LEU A 352 3.39 -8.65 72.42
C LEU A 352 3.35 -10.05 73.02
N THR A 353 4.49 -10.73 73.06
CA THR A 353 4.58 -12.08 73.63
C THR A 353 4.91 -11.97 75.11
N LEU A 354 4.00 -12.45 75.96
CA LEU A 354 4.24 -12.65 77.38
C LEU A 354 4.52 -14.13 77.60
N SER A 355 5.75 -14.45 77.99
CA SER A 355 6.15 -15.83 78.25
C SER A 355 6.62 -15.97 79.69
N PRO A 356 6.18 -16.99 80.44
CA PRO A 356 6.77 -17.26 81.74
C PRO A 356 8.27 -17.54 81.57
N LEU A 357 9.07 -17.01 82.49
CA LEU A 357 10.50 -17.21 82.61
C LEU A 357 10.75 -18.33 83.61
N SER A 358 11.64 -19.27 83.28
CA SER A 358 12.06 -20.30 84.23
C SER A 358 12.85 -19.66 85.37
N THR A 359 12.44 -19.88 86.62
CA THR A 359 13.14 -19.35 87.80
C THR A 359 14.27 -20.26 88.27
N SER A 360 14.36 -21.47 87.71
CA SER A 360 15.28 -22.52 88.15
C SER A 360 16.59 -22.61 87.36
N GLY A 361 16.85 -21.65 86.45
CA GLY A 361 18.10 -21.61 85.68
C GLY A 361 18.31 -22.78 84.70
N GLY A 362 17.30 -23.63 84.52
CA GLY A 362 17.30 -24.78 83.60
C GLY A 362 16.39 -24.58 82.40
N ALA A 363 16.66 -25.30 81.31
CA ALA A 363 16.07 -25.13 79.96
C ALA A 363 14.59 -25.56 79.81
N GLY A 364 13.75 -25.37 80.84
CA GLY A 364 12.32 -25.69 80.78
C GLY A 364 11.51 -25.01 81.88
N LEU A 365 10.22 -24.84 81.61
CA LEU A 365 9.24 -24.32 82.57
C LEU A 365 8.73 -25.44 83.47
N THR A 366 8.78 -25.25 84.78
CA THR A 366 8.21 -26.21 85.74
C THR A 366 6.79 -25.81 86.11
N ILE A 367 5.99 -26.76 86.60
CA ILE A 367 4.62 -26.49 87.10
C ILE A 367 4.65 -25.50 88.28
N ASN A 368 5.74 -25.49 89.06
CA ASN A 368 5.92 -24.54 90.15
C ASN A 368 6.19 -23.11 89.66
N ASP A 369 6.86 -22.94 88.51
CA ASP A 369 7.03 -21.64 87.86
C ASP A 369 5.68 -21.08 87.36
N LEU A 370 4.79 -21.96 86.87
CA LEU A 370 3.43 -21.57 86.47
C LEU A 370 2.54 -21.24 87.67
N ASN A 371 2.69 -21.93 88.80
CA ASN A 371 1.94 -21.62 90.02
C ASN A 371 2.40 -20.33 90.71
N ASN A 372 3.64 -19.87 90.48
CA ASN A 372 4.21 -18.65 91.05
C ASN A 372 4.46 -17.55 90.00
N LEU A 373 3.54 -17.43 89.04
CA LEU A 373 3.53 -16.34 88.07
C LEU A 373 3.40 -14.98 88.77
N ASN A 374 4.41 -14.12 88.60
CA ASN A 374 4.41 -12.74 89.07
C ASN A 374 5.11 -11.83 88.04
N GLN A 375 5.12 -10.52 88.30
CA GLN A 375 5.72 -9.53 87.38
C GLN A 375 7.20 -9.77 87.07
N ARG A 376 7.93 -10.53 87.90
CA ARG A 376 9.35 -10.84 87.72
C ARG A 376 9.57 -12.14 86.96
N THR A 377 8.57 -13.00 86.90
CA THR A 377 8.61 -14.31 86.23
C THR A 377 7.86 -14.31 84.89
N ILE A 378 7.36 -13.16 84.43
CA ILE A 378 6.83 -12.99 83.06
C ILE A 378 7.83 -12.16 82.26
N GLY A 379 8.39 -12.78 81.23
CA GLY A 379 9.26 -12.13 80.27
C GLY A 379 8.45 -11.50 79.15
N VAL A 380 8.89 -10.31 78.72
CA VAL A 380 8.41 -9.65 77.51
C VAL A 380 9.48 -9.84 76.46
N SER A 381 9.15 -10.55 75.38
CA SER A 381 10.03 -10.74 74.22
C SER A 381 9.47 -10.03 72.99
N ASP A 382 10.30 -9.92 71.95
CA ASP A 382 9.90 -9.49 70.60
C ASP A 382 9.47 -8.02 70.46
N LEU A 383 9.88 -7.15 71.40
CA LEU A 383 9.70 -5.70 71.27
C LEU A 383 10.82 -5.09 70.42
N SER A 384 10.61 -5.05 69.11
CA SER A 384 11.51 -4.37 68.17
C SER A 384 10.74 -3.28 67.40
N VAL A 385 11.41 -2.15 67.17
CA VAL A 385 10.88 -1.02 66.41
C VAL A 385 11.84 -0.72 65.27
N THR A 386 11.32 -0.69 64.05
CA THR A 386 12.13 -0.46 62.84
C THR A 386 11.60 0.73 62.08
N ALA A 387 12.47 1.65 61.69
CA ALA A 387 12.11 2.79 60.84
C ALA A 387 12.49 2.50 59.38
N ASN A 388 11.53 2.66 58.47
CA ASN A 388 11.73 2.49 57.03
C ASN A 388 11.57 3.84 56.31
N ALA A 389 12.54 4.18 55.48
CA ALA A 389 12.50 5.33 54.58
C ALA A 389 13.14 4.93 53.24
N LYS A 390 12.30 4.53 52.29
CA LYS A 390 12.73 4.02 50.99
C LYS A 390 11.84 4.60 49.90
N LYS A 391 12.46 5.21 48.89
CA LYS A 391 11.78 5.60 47.65
C LYS A 391 12.49 4.94 46.48
N THR A 392 11.75 4.21 45.66
CA THR A 392 12.23 3.59 44.43
C THR A 392 11.44 4.17 43.26
N ASP A 393 12.12 4.83 42.33
CA ASP A 393 11.55 5.26 41.06
C ASP A 393 12.16 4.39 39.94
N GLY A 394 11.33 3.88 39.03
CA GLY A 394 11.74 3.08 37.89
C GLY A 394 11.00 3.50 36.64
N ASP A 395 11.74 3.79 35.57
CA ASP A 395 11.20 4.18 34.27
C ASP A 395 11.77 3.22 33.20
N ALA A 396 10.91 2.69 32.34
CA ALA A 396 11.27 1.83 31.22
C ALA A 396 10.55 2.28 29.95
N ASN A 397 11.24 2.26 28.82
CA ASN A 397 10.70 2.61 27.51
C ASN A 397 11.07 1.53 26.49
N ILE A 398 10.08 1.03 25.76
CA ILE A 398 10.23 0.01 24.73
C ILE A 398 9.71 0.60 23.43
N LEU A 399 10.56 0.65 22.40
CA LEU A 399 10.21 1.05 21.04
C LEU A 399 10.51 -0.09 20.08
N ALA A 400 9.50 -0.55 19.34
CA ALA A 400 9.66 -1.47 18.22
C ALA A 400 9.15 -0.80 16.94
N ASN A 401 9.97 -0.79 15.89
CA ASN A 401 9.62 -0.28 14.55
C ASN A 401 9.85 -1.37 13.48
N PRO A 402 8.98 -2.40 13.42
CA PRO A 402 9.00 -3.40 12.34
C PRO A 402 8.54 -2.80 11.01
N ARG A 403 9.17 -3.23 9.91
CA ARG A 403 8.82 -2.82 8.54
C ARG A 403 8.66 -4.04 7.66
N ILE A 404 7.62 -4.06 6.85
CA ILE A 404 7.39 -5.15 5.89
C ILE A 404 6.89 -4.61 4.55
N ARG A 405 7.48 -5.09 3.46
CA ARG A 405 6.98 -4.82 2.10
C ARG A 405 6.01 -5.93 1.70
N VAL A 406 4.84 -5.55 1.20
CA VAL A 406 3.77 -6.48 0.83
C VAL A 406 3.16 -6.05 -0.50
N ARG A 407 2.80 -7.03 -1.34
CA ARG A 407 2.10 -6.82 -2.61
C ARG A 407 0.61 -6.56 -2.40
N ASN A 408 -0.01 -5.93 -3.37
CA ASN A 408 -1.44 -5.65 -3.35
C ASN A 408 -2.29 -6.93 -3.22
N ARG A 409 -3.20 -6.96 -2.24
CA ARG A 409 -4.11 -8.09 -1.93
C ARG A 409 -3.42 -9.38 -1.49
N GLU A 410 -2.13 -9.33 -1.16
CA GLU A 410 -1.40 -10.48 -0.63
C GLU A 410 -1.35 -10.44 0.90
N LYS A 411 -1.54 -11.59 1.54
CA LYS A 411 -1.45 -11.71 3.00
C LYS A 411 0.00 -11.88 3.40
N ALA A 412 0.48 -11.00 4.27
CA ALA A 412 1.78 -11.12 4.90
C ALA A 412 1.64 -11.45 6.38
N LYS A 413 2.43 -12.43 6.84
CA LYS A 413 2.59 -12.77 8.26
C LYS A 413 4.04 -12.55 8.66
N PHE A 414 4.23 -11.84 9.76
CA PHE A 414 5.54 -11.53 10.31
C PHE A 414 5.54 -11.81 11.81
N VAL A 415 6.55 -12.53 12.29
CA VAL A 415 6.69 -12.90 13.71
C VAL A 415 8.11 -12.59 14.16
N ILE A 416 8.26 -11.80 15.23
CA ILE A 416 9.52 -11.59 15.94
C ILE A 416 9.30 -12.06 17.37
N GLY A 417 10.09 -13.01 17.85
CA GLY A 417 9.95 -13.47 19.22
C GLY A 417 10.68 -14.77 19.50
N ASP A 418 10.46 -15.26 20.71
CA ASP A 418 10.99 -16.52 21.19
C ASP A 418 9.87 -17.58 21.22
N LYS A 419 10.26 -18.85 21.09
CA LYS A 419 9.35 -19.98 21.30
C LYS A 419 9.57 -20.56 22.68
N VAL A 420 8.62 -20.35 23.58
CA VAL A 420 8.71 -20.86 24.95
C VAL A 420 8.11 -22.26 25.01
N PRO A 421 8.88 -23.29 25.42
CA PRO A 421 8.35 -24.63 25.62
C PRO A 421 7.48 -24.67 26.88
N VAL A 422 6.28 -25.20 26.72
CA VAL A 422 5.31 -25.48 27.78
C VAL A 422 5.18 -27.00 27.90
N ILE A 423 5.62 -27.54 29.03
CA ILE A 423 5.52 -28.96 29.33
C ILE A 423 4.10 -29.24 29.84
N THR A 424 3.35 -30.04 29.09
CA THR A 424 2.02 -30.51 29.46
C THR A 424 2.12 -31.97 29.90
N THR A 425 1.88 -32.23 31.19
CA THR A 425 1.85 -33.60 31.71
C THR A 425 0.41 -34.14 31.61
N THR A 426 0.20 -35.18 30.81
CA THR A 426 -1.07 -35.91 30.77
C THR A 426 -0.92 -37.22 31.53
N ILE A 427 -1.84 -37.48 32.46
CA ILE A 427 -1.91 -38.74 33.21
C ILE A 427 -3.05 -39.55 32.59
N SER A 428 -2.71 -40.63 31.88
CA SER A 428 -3.72 -41.56 31.40
C SER A 428 -4.31 -42.36 32.57
N PRO A 429 -5.65 -42.37 32.76
CA PRO A 429 -6.26 -43.12 33.85
C PRO A 429 -6.17 -44.62 33.58
N GLY A 430 -5.33 -45.30 34.37
CA GLY A 430 -5.16 -46.75 34.41
C GLY A 430 -4.38 -47.15 35.67
N THR A 431 -4.58 -48.37 36.18
CA THR A 431 -3.89 -48.88 37.38
C THR A 431 -2.39 -48.93 37.12
N GLY A 432 -1.64 -47.94 37.65
CA GLY A 432 -0.22 -47.72 37.37
C GLY A 432 0.13 -46.41 36.64
N GLY A 433 -0.84 -45.50 36.47
CA GLY A 433 -0.73 -44.16 35.87
C GLY A 433 0.66 -43.68 35.46
N PHE A 434 1.00 -43.90 34.18
CA PHE A 434 2.19 -43.32 33.57
C PHE A 434 1.94 -41.84 33.29
N ALA A 435 2.80 -40.96 33.80
CA ALA A 435 2.82 -39.57 33.42
C ALA A 435 3.54 -39.45 32.06
N SER A 436 2.83 -38.97 31.04
CA SER A 436 3.42 -38.63 29.75
C SER A 436 3.61 -37.12 29.67
N GLU A 437 4.84 -36.68 29.39
CA GLU A 437 5.15 -35.27 29.18
C GLU A 437 5.12 -34.96 27.69
N SER A 438 4.28 -34.00 27.30
CA SER A 438 4.23 -33.45 25.93
C SER A 438 4.74 -32.02 25.95
N ILE A 439 5.71 -31.71 25.09
CA ILE A 439 6.28 -30.36 24.97
C ILE A 439 5.53 -29.62 23.86
N SER A 440 4.82 -28.55 24.20
CA SER A 440 4.17 -27.63 23.26
C SER A 440 4.92 -26.30 23.22
N TYR A 441 5.13 -25.71 22.04
CA TYR A 441 5.81 -24.42 21.92
C TYR A 441 4.81 -23.30 21.74
N LEU A 442 4.93 -22.24 22.54
CA LEU A 442 4.15 -21.02 22.42
C LEU A 442 5.02 -19.89 21.88
N ASP A 443 4.58 -19.23 20.81
CA ASP A 443 5.27 -18.08 20.24
C ASP A 443 5.00 -16.84 21.13
N VAL A 444 6.05 -16.22 21.69
CA VAL A 444 5.96 -14.98 22.48
C VAL A 444 6.80 -13.89 21.81
N GLY A 445 6.17 -12.75 21.56
CA GLY A 445 6.80 -11.60 20.93
C GLY A 445 5.78 -10.82 20.11
N LEU A 446 6.21 -10.26 19.00
CA LEU A 446 5.38 -9.52 18.06
C LEU A 446 4.91 -10.44 16.91
N THR A 447 3.61 -10.56 16.70
CA THR A 447 3.01 -11.15 15.51
C THR A 447 2.17 -10.11 14.77
N VAL A 448 2.44 -9.93 13.47
CA VAL A 448 1.69 -9.03 12.59
C VAL A 448 1.15 -9.85 11.43
N ASN A 449 -0.16 -9.76 11.20
CA ASN A 449 -0.79 -10.21 9.97
C ASN A 449 -1.35 -8.99 9.27
N ALA A 450 -0.93 -8.75 8.03
CA ALA A 450 -1.37 -7.60 7.26
C ALA A 450 -1.76 -8.01 5.84
N GLU A 451 -2.86 -7.46 5.35
CA GLU A 451 -3.35 -7.63 3.98
C GLU A 451 -3.69 -6.25 3.42
N PRO A 452 -2.79 -5.63 2.64
CA PRO A 452 -3.03 -4.32 2.06
C PRO A 452 -3.84 -4.42 0.76
N THR A 453 -4.63 -3.39 0.48
CA THR A 453 -5.35 -3.16 -0.77
C THR A 453 -5.02 -1.74 -1.23
N ILE A 454 -4.30 -1.62 -2.33
CA ILE A 454 -3.87 -0.34 -2.89
C ILE A 454 -4.93 0.13 -3.89
N TYR A 455 -5.46 1.33 -3.66
CA TYR A 455 -6.45 1.98 -4.51
C TYR A 455 -5.78 2.93 -5.51
N LEU A 456 -6.53 3.34 -6.55
CA LEU A 456 -6.03 4.23 -7.61
C LEU A 456 -5.78 5.67 -7.14
N ASN A 457 -6.33 6.08 -6.01
CA ASN A 457 -6.18 7.41 -5.41
C ASN A 457 -5.00 7.47 -4.41
N ASP A 458 -4.01 6.58 -4.56
CA ASP A 458 -2.84 6.45 -3.68
C ASP A 458 -3.21 6.23 -2.19
N GLU A 459 -4.39 5.68 -1.94
CA GLU A 459 -4.82 5.23 -0.62
C GLU A 459 -4.60 3.73 -0.47
N VAL A 460 -4.26 3.33 0.75
CA VAL A 460 -3.99 1.95 1.12
C VAL A 460 -5.01 1.52 2.17
N GLY A 461 -5.92 0.65 1.78
CA GLY A 461 -6.77 -0.10 2.71
C GLY A 461 -5.95 -1.22 3.35
N ILE A 462 -5.93 -1.33 4.67
CA ILE A 462 -5.12 -2.32 5.39
C ILE A 462 -6.05 -3.09 6.31
N ARG A 463 -6.13 -4.41 6.12
CA ARG A 463 -6.64 -5.32 7.15
C ARG A 463 -5.46 -5.80 7.97
N ILE A 464 -5.43 -5.41 9.25
CA ILE A 464 -4.31 -5.70 10.14
C ILE A 464 -4.78 -6.43 11.40
N SER A 465 -3.99 -7.40 11.83
CA SER A 465 -4.12 -8.08 13.12
C SER A 465 -2.74 -8.12 13.76
N LEU A 466 -2.59 -7.38 14.85
CA LEU A 466 -1.35 -7.15 15.58
C LEU A 466 -1.47 -7.78 16.96
N GLU A 467 -0.50 -8.60 17.34
CA GLU A 467 -0.40 -9.22 18.66
C GLU A 467 1.00 -8.97 19.22
N VAL A 468 1.07 -8.47 20.46
CA VAL A 468 2.29 -8.26 21.22
C VAL A 468 2.19 -9.05 22.50
N SER A 469 3.09 -10.01 22.65
CA SER A 469 3.16 -10.94 23.76
C SER A 469 4.49 -10.77 24.48
N ASN A 470 4.46 -10.60 25.81
CA ASN A 470 5.65 -10.54 26.64
C ASN A 470 5.71 -11.73 27.61
N LEU A 471 6.92 -12.20 27.90
CA LEU A 471 7.15 -13.20 28.92
C LEU A 471 7.16 -12.53 30.29
N GLY A 472 6.18 -12.87 31.11
CA GLY A 472 6.04 -12.42 32.50
C GLY A 472 6.80 -13.29 33.49
N ALA A 473 6.49 -13.14 34.78
CA ALA A 473 7.16 -13.86 35.84
C ALA A 473 6.96 -15.39 35.72
N ALA A 474 8.03 -16.13 36.01
CA ALA A 474 7.99 -17.58 36.13
C ALA A 474 7.59 -17.98 37.56
N THR A 475 6.58 -18.83 37.71
CA THR A 475 6.14 -19.38 38.99
C THR A 475 6.36 -20.89 39.01
N ILE A 476 6.99 -21.41 40.05
CA ILE A 476 7.20 -22.85 40.21
C ILE A 476 6.00 -23.44 40.94
N THR A 477 5.35 -24.43 40.33
CA THR A 477 4.27 -25.19 40.98
C THR A 477 4.81 -26.10 42.08
N LYS A 478 3.93 -26.55 42.98
CA LYS A 478 4.29 -27.53 44.03
C LYS A 478 4.87 -28.83 43.46
N SER A 479 4.58 -29.14 42.20
CA SER A 479 5.09 -30.30 41.46
C SER A 479 6.47 -30.07 40.80
N GLY A 480 7.09 -28.91 40.98
CA GLY A 480 8.40 -28.56 40.40
C GLY A 480 8.36 -28.02 38.97
N SER A 481 7.19 -27.98 38.31
CA SER A 481 7.04 -27.45 36.95
C SER A 481 7.02 -25.91 36.96
N THR A 482 7.74 -25.30 36.01
CA THR A 482 7.80 -23.84 35.84
C THR A 482 6.66 -23.37 34.94
N LEU A 483 5.80 -22.49 35.45
CA LEU A 483 4.73 -21.83 34.70
C LEU A 483 5.16 -20.41 34.34
N TYR A 484 4.97 -20.03 33.10
CA TYR A 484 5.21 -18.67 32.64
C TYR A 484 3.90 -17.91 32.53
N GLN A 485 3.82 -16.71 33.10
CA GLN A 485 2.76 -15.78 32.76
C GLN A 485 3.05 -15.16 31.38
N ILE A 486 2.10 -15.15 30.46
CA ILE A 486 2.23 -14.46 29.17
C ILE A 486 1.28 -13.26 29.16
N GLY A 487 1.82 -12.06 29.02
CA GLY A 487 1.02 -10.85 28.83
C GLY A 487 0.79 -10.61 27.35
N THR A 488 -0.45 -10.72 26.87
CA THR A 488 -0.80 -10.52 25.45
C THR A 488 -1.58 -9.22 25.25
N ARG A 489 -1.32 -8.55 24.14
CA ARG A 489 -1.97 -7.32 23.71
C ARG A 489 -2.30 -7.45 22.24
N GLN A 490 -3.58 -7.43 21.90
CA GLN A 490 -4.04 -7.68 20.54
C GLN A 490 -4.90 -6.54 20.02
N ALA A 491 -4.72 -6.19 18.75
CA ALA A 491 -5.53 -5.24 18.02
C ALA A 491 -5.83 -5.79 16.62
N SER A 492 -7.11 -5.81 16.23
CA SER A 492 -7.53 -6.20 14.88
C SER A 492 -8.45 -5.12 14.32
N THR A 493 -8.13 -4.62 13.13
CA THR A 493 -8.91 -3.55 12.50
C THR A 493 -8.73 -3.54 10.99
N MET A 494 -9.62 -2.82 10.31
CA MET A 494 -9.52 -2.48 8.90
C MET A 494 -9.61 -0.96 8.78
N LEU A 495 -8.66 -0.37 8.07
CA LEU A 495 -8.50 1.08 7.95
C LEU A 495 -8.02 1.44 6.55
N GLN A 496 -8.21 2.69 6.16
CA GLN A 496 -7.76 3.22 4.87
C GLN A 496 -6.99 4.51 5.13
N LEU A 497 -5.76 4.56 4.66
CA LEU A 497 -4.81 5.65 4.91
C LEU A 497 -4.19 6.12 3.60
N LYS A 498 -3.79 7.38 3.56
CA LYS A 498 -2.96 7.89 2.46
C LYS A 498 -1.51 7.46 2.60
N ASP A 499 -0.78 7.52 1.49
CA ASP A 499 0.66 7.33 1.49
C ASP A 499 1.37 8.29 2.48
N GLY A 500 2.20 7.74 3.37
CA GLY A 500 2.92 8.46 4.41
C GLY A 500 2.08 8.95 5.59
N GLU A 501 0.77 8.64 5.63
CA GLU A 501 -0.10 9.03 6.74
C GLU A 501 0.12 8.14 7.96
N ASN A 502 0.59 8.72 9.07
CA ASN A 502 0.72 7.99 10.32
C ASN A 502 -0.60 8.02 11.09
N GLN A 503 -1.17 6.83 11.35
CA GLN A 503 -2.39 6.67 12.10
C GLN A 503 -2.17 5.84 13.35
N VAL A 504 -2.63 6.35 14.49
CA VAL A 504 -2.70 5.59 15.75
C VAL A 504 -3.83 4.58 15.64
N LEU A 505 -3.48 3.29 15.77
CA LEU A 505 -4.39 2.15 15.75
C LEU A 505 -5.10 1.96 17.08
N ALA A 506 -4.32 2.00 18.16
CA ALA A 506 -4.78 1.71 19.49
C ALA A 506 -3.85 2.38 20.52
N GLY A 507 -4.44 2.77 21.65
CA GLY A 507 -3.71 3.26 22.81
C GLY A 507 -4.33 2.71 24.09
N LEU A 508 -3.49 2.40 25.07
CA LEU A 508 -3.92 1.96 26.40
C LEU A 508 -3.10 2.68 27.46
N ILE A 509 -3.78 3.32 28.40
CA ILE A 509 -3.19 3.89 29.61
C ILE A 509 -3.74 3.10 30.78
N ASN A 510 -2.86 2.41 31.50
CA ASN A 510 -3.19 1.70 32.73
C ASN A 510 -2.49 2.40 33.90
N ASN A 511 -3.24 2.78 34.93
CA ASN A 511 -2.72 3.40 36.14
C ASN A 511 -3.22 2.63 37.36
N GLU A 512 -2.32 1.96 38.06
CA GLU A 512 -2.61 1.20 39.26
C GLU A 512 -1.94 1.87 40.47
N GLU A 513 -2.73 2.16 41.50
CA GLU A 513 -2.24 2.76 42.74
C GLU A 513 -2.68 1.87 43.91
N ARG A 514 -1.71 1.38 44.68
CA ARG A 514 -1.92 0.60 45.89
C ARG A 514 -1.30 1.34 47.05
N SER A 515 -2.14 1.78 47.98
CA SER A 515 -1.68 2.30 49.27
C SER A 515 -2.03 1.28 50.36
N ALA A 516 -1.04 0.92 51.16
CA ALA A 516 -1.19 0.09 52.34
C ALA A 516 -0.51 0.78 53.51
N GLY A 517 -1.10 0.73 54.70
CA GLY A 517 -0.49 1.34 55.87
C GLY A 517 -0.89 0.66 57.16
N ASN A 518 0.06 0.57 58.08
CA ASN A 518 -0.13 0.04 59.42
C ASN A 518 0.09 1.18 60.42
N LYS A 519 -0.81 1.36 61.38
CA LYS A 519 -0.71 2.42 62.37
C LYS A 519 -1.14 1.94 63.75
N VAL A 520 -0.57 2.54 64.79
CA VAL A 520 -1.00 2.31 66.17
C VAL A 520 -2.36 2.97 66.37
N PRO A 521 -3.41 2.23 66.78
CA PRO A 521 -4.73 2.82 66.98
C PRO A 521 -4.69 3.94 68.03
N GLY A 522 -5.38 5.06 67.76
CA GLY A 522 -5.35 6.26 68.60
C GLY A 522 -4.18 7.19 68.28
N LEU A 523 -2.94 6.76 68.53
CA LEU A 523 -1.74 7.60 68.30
C LEU A 523 -1.47 7.87 66.82
N GLY A 524 -1.79 6.92 65.95
CA GLY A 524 -1.62 7.01 64.50
C GLY A 524 -2.64 7.91 63.79
N ASP A 525 -3.73 8.28 64.47
CA ASP A 525 -4.80 9.13 63.91
C ASP A 525 -4.61 10.62 64.24
N ILE A 526 -3.64 10.97 65.08
CA ILE A 526 -3.34 12.36 65.44
C ILE A 526 -2.81 13.10 64.20
N PRO A 527 -3.42 14.24 63.80
CA PRO A 527 -2.90 15.06 62.70
C PRO A 527 -1.43 15.45 62.96
N VAL A 528 -0.60 15.45 61.91
CA VAL A 528 0.84 15.78 61.96
C VAL A 528 1.71 14.74 62.69
N LEU A 529 1.35 14.33 63.92
CA LEU A 529 2.13 13.40 64.74
C LEU A 529 1.89 11.93 64.43
N GLY A 530 0.74 11.57 63.86
CA GLY A 530 0.37 10.19 63.55
C GLY A 530 1.30 9.48 62.57
N ARG A 531 2.07 10.25 61.78
CA ARG A 531 3.12 9.74 60.87
C ARG A 531 4.30 9.09 61.59
N LEU A 532 4.55 9.41 62.86
CA LEU A 532 5.57 8.76 63.68
C LEU A 532 5.07 7.44 64.29
N PHE A 533 3.75 7.24 64.32
CA PHE A 533 3.08 6.09 64.94
C PHE A 533 2.46 5.14 63.89
N GLY A 534 2.99 5.17 62.67
CA GLY A 534 2.58 4.27 61.60
C GLY A 534 3.58 4.23 60.45
N SER A 535 3.34 3.32 59.51
CA SER A 535 4.06 3.17 58.25
C SER A 535 3.07 3.17 57.08
N SER A 536 3.46 3.82 55.99
CA SER A 536 2.74 3.77 54.72
C SER A 536 3.63 3.20 53.62
N LYS A 537 3.01 2.44 52.74
CA LYS A 537 3.59 1.85 51.53
C LYS A 537 2.67 2.22 50.36
N ASP A 538 3.14 3.13 49.54
CA ASP A 538 2.45 3.60 48.34
C ASP A 538 3.18 3.06 47.11
N ASP A 539 2.50 2.24 46.32
CA ASP A 539 2.98 1.66 45.06
C ASP A 539 2.12 2.18 43.91
N SER A 540 2.72 2.93 43.00
CA SER A 540 2.07 3.49 41.81
C SER A 540 2.74 2.95 40.56
N GLN A 541 1.96 2.28 39.71
CA GLN A 541 2.39 1.73 38.45
C GLN A 541 1.57 2.31 37.31
N LYS A 542 2.24 3.01 36.39
CA LYS A 542 1.63 3.57 35.19
C LYS A 542 2.26 2.92 33.95
N THR A 543 1.42 2.42 33.05
CA THR A 543 1.84 1.85 31.77
C THR A 543 1.05 2.52 30.65
N GLU A 544 1.76 3.08 29.67
CA GLU A 544 1.19 3.73 28.49
C GLU A 544 1.67 2.98 27.25
N ILE A 545 0.74 2.62 26.36
CA ILE A 545 1.05 1.89 25.14
C ILE A 545 0.38 2.60 23.98
N VAL A 546 1.14 2.83 22.92
CA VAL A 546 0.68 3.43 21.67
C VAL A 546 1.13 2.53 20.52
N LEU A 547 0.18 2.18 19.67
CA LEU A 547 0.41 1.39 18.46
C LEU A 547 -0.02 2.24 17.27
N SER A 548 0.89 2.48 16.34
CA SER A 548 0.61 3.25 15.12
C SER A 548 1.13 2.54 13.88
N ILE A 549 0.57 2.91 12.74
CA ILE A 549 0.95 2.38 11.43
C ILE A 549 1.10 3.53 10.44
N THR A 550 2.11 3.43 9.58
CA THR A 550 2.33 4.34 8.47
C THR A 550 2.57 3.51 7.20
N PRO A 551 1.71 3.57 6.18
CA PRO A 551 1.99 2.96 4.90
C PRO A 551 2.89 3.86 4.06
N HIS A 552 3.81 3.26 3.31
CA HIS A 552 4.64 3.90 2.31
C HIS A 552 4.50 3.18 0.98
N LEU A 553 3.91 3.83 -0.02
CA LEU A 553 3.66 3.26 -1.34
C LEU A 553 4.97 3.20 -2.13
N VAL A 554 5.43 2.00 -2.48
CA VAL A 554 6.64 1.80 -3.28
C VAL A 554 6.30 1.85 -4.77
N ARG A 555 5.17 1.25 -5.13
CA ARG A 555 4.67 1.21 -6.49
C ARG A 555 3.16 1.41 -6.50
N THR A 556 2.71 2.46 -7.19
CA THR A 556 1.28 2.77 -7.36
C THR A 556 0.64 1.95 -8.48
N VAL A 557 -0.69 1.83 -8.43
CA VAL A 557 -1.50 1.26 -9.51
C VAL A 557 -1.57 2.28 -10.64
N GLN A 558 -0.85 2.02 -11.73
CA GLN A 558 -0.91 2.87 -12.92
C GLN A 558 -2.24 2.63 -13.64
N ARG A 559 -3.00 3.69 -13.89
CA ARG A 559 -4.16 3.65 -14.80
C ARG A 559 -3.65 3.91 -16.22
N PRO A 560 -3.76 2.95 -17.16
CA PRO A 560 -3.52 3.23 -18.57
C PRO A 560 -4.41 4.36 -19.05
N GLU A 561 -3.91 5.25 -19.91
CA GLU A 561 -4.73 6.35 -20.43
C GLU A 561 -5.96 5.79 -21.16
N ALA A 562 -7.11 6.46 -21.04
CA ALA A 562 -8.37 5.98 -21.63
C ALA A 562 -8.23 5.65 -23.13
N LYS A 563 -7.42 6.42 -23.85
CA LYS A 563 -7.10 6.22 -25.28
C LYS A 563 -6.29 4.97 -25.58
N GLU A 564 -5.51 4.47 -24.63
CA GLU A 564 -4.74 3.22 -24.75
C GLU A 564 -5.62 2.01 -24.39
N SER A 565 -6.57 2.20 -23.47
CA SER A 565 -7.57 1.18 -23.12
C SER A 565 -8.74 1.08 -24.10
N GLU A 566 -8.98 2.10 -24.93
CA GLU A 566 -10.03 2.11 -25.95
C GLU A 566 -9.45 1.80 -27.34
N PHE A 567 -9.78 0.62 -27.87
CA PHE A 567 -9.42 0.26 -29.24
C PHE A 567 -10.58 -0.45 -29.95
N SER A 568 -10.73 -0.14 -31.24
CA SER A 568 -11.71 -0.83 -32.09
C SER A 568 -11.25 -2.27 -32.34
N ALA A 569 -11.93 -3.23 -31.71
CA ALA A 569 -11.69 -4.67 -31.89
C ALA A 569 -12.37 -5.25 -33.14
N GLY A 570 -13.07 -4.44 -33.95
CA GLY A 570 -13.80 -4.91 -35.12
C GLY A 570 -15.22 -5.38 -34.77
N THR A 571 -15.66 -6.47 -35.38
CA THR A 571 -16.97 -7.11 -35.15
C THR A 571 -16.79 -8.50 -34.56
N GLU A 572 -17.79 -9.04 -33.87
CA GLU A 572 -17.73 -10.39 -33.28
C GLU A 572 -17.42 -11.50 -34.31
N GLY A 573 -17.78 -11.29 -35.59
CA GLY A 573 -17.48 -12.21 -36.69
C GLY A 573 -16.16 -11.93 -37.42
N SER A 574 -15.52 -10.77 -37.21
CA SER A 574 -14.22 -10.45 -37.81
C SER A 574 -13.48 -9.36 -37.04
N PHE A 575 -12.23 -9.66 -36.64
CA PHE A 575 -11.31 -8.72 -35.99
C PHE A 575 -10.64 -7.74 -36.97
N ARG A 576 -11.15 -7.62 -38.20
CA ARG A 576 -10.59 -6.69 -39.18
C ARG A 576 -10.77 -5.26 -38.70
N ARG A 577 -9.68 -4.51 -38.75
CA ARG A 577 -9.71 -3.07 -38.58
C ARG A 577 -10.62 -2.49 -39.67
N ARG A 578 -11.71 -1.83 -39.26
CA ARG A 578 -12.52 -1.03 -40.17
C ARG A 578 -11.61 0.06 -40.76
N PRO A 579 -11.60 0.29 -42.08
CA PRO A 579 -10.78 1.35 -42.67
C PRO A 579 -11.08 2.68 -41.98
N ASP A 580 -10.05 3.50 -41.81
CA ASP A 580 -10.16 4.78 -41.10
C ASP A 580 -11.14 5.69 -41.84
N MET A 581 -12.31 5.91 -41.23
CA MET A 581 -13.44 6.65 -41.80
C MET A 581 -13.33 8.15 -41.60
N ALA A 582 -12.17 8.66 -41.18
CA ALA A 582 -11.95 10.09 -41.07
C ALA A 582 -12.22 10.75 -42.44
N ALA A 583 -13.38 11.41 -42.56
CA ALA A 583 -13.74 12.18 -43.72
C ALA A 583 -12.65 13.23 -43.94
N LYS A 584 -11.83 13.06 -44.99
CA LYS A 584 -10.89 14.10 -45.39
C LYS A 584 -11.72 15.33 -45.71
N ALA A 585 -11.50 16.41 -44.95
CA ALA A 585 -12.23 17.66 -45.09
C ALA A 585 -12.29 18.04 -46.59
N PRO A 586 -13.48 18.41 -47.12
CA PRO A 586 -13.62 18.72 -48.52
C PRO A 586 -12.67 19.89 -48.86
N THR A 587 -11.75 19.64 -49.78
CA THR A 587 -10.86 20.66 -50.30
C THR A 587 -11.72 21.67 -51.06
N GLN A 588 -11.98 22.84 -50.46
CA GLN A 588 -12.60 23.94 -51.18
C GLN A 588 -11.67 24.34 -52.33
N MET A 589 -12.16 24.20 -53.56
CA MET A 589 -11.50 24.79 -54.72
C MET A 589 -11.46 26.32 -54.53
N PRO A 590 -10.37 26.99 -54.92
CA PRO A 590 -10.24 28.44 -54.75
C PRO A 590 -11.35 29.14 -55.55
N GLY A 591 -12.28 29.76 -54.83
CA GLY A 591 -13.36 30.54 -55.40
C GLY A 591 -12.84 31.84 -56.00
N THR A 592 -13.15 32.06 -57.27
CA THR A 592 -13.02 33.35 -57.95
C THR A 592 -13.70 34.44 -57.14
N VAL A 593 -12.91 35.43 -56.72
CA VAL A 593 -13.38 36.64 -56.04
C VAL A 593 -14.20 37.47 -57.03
N ILE A 594 -15.51 37.54 -56.85
CA ILE A 594 -16.33 38.58 -57.46
C ILE A 594 -16.47 39.69 -56.43
N VAL A 595 -15.71 40.77 -56.62
CA VAL A 595 -15.90 42.03 -55.89
C VAL A 595 -17.18 42.69 -56.43
N ARG A 596 -18.18 42.86 -55.55
CA ARG A 596 -19.26 43.83 -55.78
C ARG A 596 -19.05 45.01 -54.85
N SER A 597 -18.69 46.15 -55.44
CA SER A 597 -18.79 47.46 -54.83
C SER A 597 -20.26 47.90 -54.77
N GLY A 598 -20.65 48.51 -53.66
CA GLY A 598 -21.90 49.26 -53.54
C GLY A 598 -21.66 50.53 -52.72
N PRO A 599 -22.28 51.67 -53.07
CA PRO A 599 -22.32 52.83 -52.19
C PRO A 599 -23.63 52.91 -51.40
N SER A 600 -23.49 53.65 -50.30
CA SER A 600 -24.40 53.98 -49.19
C SER A 600 -25.83 54.44 -49.55
N ALA A 601 -26.80 54.16 -48.67
CA ALA A 601 -27.63 55.19 -47.99
C ALA A 601 -28.65 54.61 -46.96
N VAL A 602 -28.51 55.08 -45.72
CA VAL A 602 -29.51 55.64 -44.77
C VAL A 602 -30.89 54.96 -44.58
N GLY A 603 -31.22 54.69 -43.30
CA GLY A 603 -32.50 55.16 -42.73
C GLY A 603 -33.41 54.17 -42.00
N MET A 604 -33.43 54.30 -40.66
CA MET A 604 -34.56 54.17 -39.72
C MET A 604 -35.37 52.86 -39.53
N GLN A 605 -35.50 52.54 -38.25
CA GLN A 605 -36.29 51.50 -37.58
C GLN A 605 -37.80 51.77 -37.64
N PRO A 606 -38.68 50.75 -37.57
CA PRO A 606 -39.38 50.49 -36.30
C PRO A 606 -39.65 48.99 -35.99
N ALA A 607 -40.05 48.74 -34.74
CA ALA A 607 -40.38 47.45 -34.14
C ALA A 607 -41.87 47.03 -34.40
N PRO A 608 -42.42 45.95 -33.78
CA PRO A 608 -42.79 44.68 -34.42
C PRO A 608 -44.32 44.43 -34.48
N PRO A 609 -44.81 43.42 -35.24
CA PRO A 609 -46.18 42.92 -35.06
C PRO A 609 -46.26 41.47 -34.55
N GLN A 610 -47.23 41.28 -33.66
CA GLN A 610 -47.74 40.02 -33.14
C GLN A 610 -48.73 39.31 -34.12
N PRO A 611 -49.12 38.05 -33.84
CA PRO A 611 -49.76 37.13 -34.79
C PRO A 611 -51.29 37.00 -34.66
N MET A 612 -51.96 36.60 -35.75
CA MET A 612 -53.38 36.20 -35.87
C MET A 612 -53.48 35.34 -37.16
N MET A 613 -54.24 34.26 -37.35
CA MET A 613 -55.32 33.54 -36.65
C MET A 613 -55.39 32.09 -37.22
N THR A 614 -55.88 31.14 -36.42
CA THR A 614 -56.30 29.76 -36.79
C THR A 614 -57.72 29.73 -37.38
N PRO A 615 -58.24 28.58 -37.88
CA PRO A 615 -59.25 27.89 -37.06
C PRO A 615 -59.39 26.36 -37.23
N GLY A 616 -59.90 25.73 -36.15
CA GLY A 616 -60.65 24.46 -36.15
C GLY A 616 -60.03 23.32 -35.32
N GLN A 617 -60.64 22.66 -34.32
CA GLN A 617 -61.57 22.97 -33.21
C GLN A 617 -62.01 21.60 -32.65
N LEU A 618 -61.93 21.38 -31.34
CA LEU A 618 -62.73 20.38 -30.59
C LEU A 618 -62.96 20.94 -29.18
N PRO A 619 -64.18 20.87 -28.60
CA PRO A 619 -64.54 21.68 -27.43
C PRO A 619 -64.42 20.93 -26.09
N ALA A 620 -64.21 21.75 -25.06
CA ALA A 620 -64.08 21.47 -23.63
C ALA A 620 -65.43 21.10 -22.94
N PRO A 621 -65.48 20.87 -21.61
CA PRO A 621 -65.48 21.99 -20.65
C PRO A 621 -64.67 21.76 -19.34
N LEU A 622 -64.42 22.87 -18.64
CA LEU A 622 -63.80 23.04 -17.31
C LEU A 622 -64.81 23.87 -16.43
N PRO A 623 -64.54 24.29 -15.16
CA PRO A 623 -64.00 23.65 -13.94
C PRO A 623 -64.74 24.09 -12.61
N GLN A 624 -64.12 23.80 -11.45
CA GLN A 624 -64.25 24.41 -10.08
C GLN A 624 -65.31 23.77 -9.14
N THR A 625 -65.18 23.56 -7.80
CA THR A 625 -64.43 24.25 -6.73
C THR A 625 -64.56 23.50 -5.35
N VAL A 626 -63.60 23.72 -4.41
CA VAL A 626 -63.60 23.67 -2.89
C VAL A 626 -63.66 22.33 -2.05
N PRO A 627 -63.44 22.31 -0.69
CA PRO A 627 -62.31 21.65 0.02
C PRO A 627 -62.71 20.52 1.05
N ALA A 628 -61.73 20.07 1.87
CA ALA A 628 -61.67 18.91 2.82
C ALA A 628 -62.67 18.87 4.03
N PRO A 629 -62.64 17.92 5.03
CA PRO A 629 -61.95 16.60 5.23
C PRO A 629 -62.83 15.44 5.85
N GLU A 630 -62.36 14.16 5.92
CA GLU A 630 -62.51 13.20 7.07
C GLU A 630 -61.99 11.73 6.84
N VAL A 631 -61.03 11.29 7.69
CA VAL A 631 -60.92 10.05 8.52
C VAL A 631 -61.10 8.59 7.96
N SER A 632 -59.95 7.86 7.91
CA SER A 632 -59.62 6.46 8.37
C SER A 632 -60.25 5.17 7.72
N PRO A 633 -59.78 3.91 8.03
CA PRO A 633 -59.02 3.10 7.05
C PRO A 633 -59.42 1.60 6.88
N SER A 634 -58.80 0.93 5.88
CA SER A 634 -58.66 -0.54 5.64
C SER A 634 -59.93 -1.29 5.14
N PRO A 635 -59.84 -2.42 4.37
CA PRO A 635 -59.12 -3.65 4.79
C PRO A 635 -58.43 -4.54 3.71
N SER A 636 -57.45 -5.31 4.20
CA SER A 636 -57.02 -6.73 3.97
C SER A 636 -57.23 -7.51 2.65
N SER A 637 -56.22 -8.35 2.32
CA SER A 637 -56.34 -9.85 2.24
C SER A 637 -54.94 -10.52 1.98
N PRO A 638 -54.73 -11.86 2.13
CA PRO A 638 -54.47 -12.56 3.41
C PRO A 638 -53.36 -13.69 3.27
N PRO A 639 -53.27 -14.79 4.08
CA PRO A 639 -52.09 -15.05 4.91
C PRO A 639 -51.48 -16.49 4.85
N GLU A 640 -50.38 -16.64 5.59
CA GLU A 640 -49.64 -17.84 6.00
C GLU A 640 -50.41 -18.75 6.99
N PRO A 641 -50.17 -20.07 7.06
CA PRO A 641 -50.72 -20.93 8.13
C PRO A 641 -49.72 -21.25 9.25
N ALA A 642 -50.14 -20.94 10.48
CA ALA A 642 -49.74 -21.56 11.77
C ALA A 642 -50.39 -22.97 11.92
N ALA A 643 -50.14 -23.85 12.89
CA ALA A 643 -49.80 -23.75 14.31
C ALA A 643 -49.43 -25.17 14.84
N SER A 644 -48.68 -25.39 15.93
CA SER A 644 -49.11 -25.54 17.36
C SER A 644 -48.41 -26.76 18.03
N PRO A 645 -48.41 -26.93 19.38
CA PRO A 645 -47.24 -27.43 20.13
C PRO A 645 -47.41 -28.67 21.09
N LEU A 646 -46.26 -29.12 21.65
CA LEU A 646 -45.96 -29.96 22.87
C LEU A 646 -46.20 -31.50 22.83
N PRO A 647 -45.53 -32.39 23.64
CA PRO A 647 -44.48 -32.21 24.68
C PRO A 647 -43.31 -33.28 24.74
N ILE A 648 -42.44 -33.17 25.79
CA ILE A 648 -41.60 -34.16 26.54
C ILE A 648 -40.22 -34.70 26.02
N SER A 649 -39.19 -34.44 26.86
CA SER A 649 -38.10 -35.31 27.37
C SER A 649 -36.91 -35.84 26.54
N SER A 650 -35.74 -35.68 27.18
CA SER A 650 -34.50 -36.49 27.22
C SER A 650 -33.51 -36.49 26.04
N GLY A 651 -32.24 -36.17 26.36
CA GLY A 651 -31.07 -36.65 25.63
C GLY A 651 -29.94 -35.64 25.45
N GLN A 652 -28.87 -35.78 26.23
CA GLN A 652 -27.56 -35.11 26.02
C GLN A 652 -26.96 -35.44 24.64
N PRO A 653 -26.11 -34.56 24.07
CA PRO A 653 -25.15 -34.99 23.05
C PRO A 653 -23.75 -35.21 23.65
N VAL A 654 -23.29 -36.46 23.53
CA VAL A 654 -21.88 -36.90 23.64
C VAL A 654 -21.20 -36.64 22.27
N PRO A 655 -19.89 -36.31 22.23
CA PRO A 655 -19.21 -35.88 21.00
C PRO A 655 -18.91 -37.02 20.01
N LEU A 656 -18.91 -36.65 18.72
CA LEU A 656 -18.55 -37.49 17.57
C LEU A 656 -17.05 -37.84 17.55
N GLN A 657 -16.79 -39.13 17.62
CA GLN A 657 -15.49 -39.77 17.40
C GLN A 657 -15.38 -40.12 15.90
N THR A 658 -14.33 -39.66 15.22
CA THR A 658 -13.96 -40.16 13.88
C THR A 658 -12.63 -40.88 13.97
N ALA A 659 -12.64 -42.15 13.58
CA ALA A 659 -11.48 -43.04 13.57
C ALA A 659 -10.60 -42.81 12.32
N PRO A 660 -9.28 -43.05 12.37
CA PRO A 660 -8.40 -43.01 11.21
C PRO A 660 -8.35 -44.34 10.43
N LEU A 661 -8.16 -44.23 9.12
CA LEU A 661 -7.93 -45.32 8.14
C LEU A 661 -6.53 -45.97 8.32
N PRO A 662 -6.34 -47.25 7.93
CA PRO A 662 -5.10 -47.99 8.16
C PRO A 662 -4.03 -47.74 7.08
N LEU A 663 -2.76 -47.66 7.49
CA LEU A 663 -1.59 -47.59 6.63
C LEU A 663 -1.07 -49.01 6.28
N SER A 664 -0.81 -49.18 4.98
CA SER A 664 -0.29 -50.38 4.33
C SER A 664 1.17 -50.67 4.69
N SER A 665 1.47 -51.96 4.82
CA SER A 665 2.78 -52.58 5.05
C SER A 665 3.83 -52.29 3.95
N GLY A 666 5.04 -51.94 4.36
CA GLY A 666 6.25 -51.92 3.53
C GLY A 666 7.48 -52.35 4.34
N GLN A 667 8.21 -53.34 3.83
CA GLN A 667 9.38 -54.01 4.44
C GLN A 667 10.59 -53.07 4.69
N PRO A 668 11.46 -53.39 5.66
CA PRO A 668 12.70 -52.65 5.89
C PRO A 668 13.87 -53.11 4.98
N VAL A 669 14.62 -52.13 4.46
CA VAL A 669 15.92 -52.29 3.80
C VAL A 669 17.04 -52.17 4.85
N PRO A 670 18.10 -53.01 4.85
CA PRO A 670 19.19 -52.89 5.80
C PRO A 670 20.21 -51.82 5.38
N VAL A 671 20.60 -50.96 6.32
CA VAL A 671 21.67 -49.96 6.15
C VAL A 671 23.01 -50.58 6.53
N ALA A 672 23.98 -50.49 5.61
CA ALA A 672 25.36 -50.92 5.78
C ALA A 672 26.17 -49.90 6.61
N GLN A 673 27.00 -50.40 7.53
CA GLN A 673 28.05 -49.65 8.23
C GLN A 673 29.29 -49.48 7.33
N PRO A 674 30.02 -48.35 7.38
CA PRO A 674 31.39 -48.28 6.93
C PRO A 674 32.40 -48.51 8.10
N PRO A 675 33.63 -48.97 7.79
CA PRO A 675 34.53 -49.60 8.75
C PRO A 675 35.39 -48.61 9.55
N ALA A 676 35.86 -49.09 10.69
CA ALA A 676 36.82 -48.41 11.55
C ALA A 676 38.20 -48.25 10.86
N LYS A 677 38.69 -47.00 10.83
CA LYS A 677 40.03 -46.63 11.27
C LYS A 677 40.14 -45.13 11.52
#